data_AF-I4LXB0-F1
#
_entry.id   AF-I4LXB0-F1
#
_cell.length_a   1.000
_cell.length_b   1.000
_cell.length_c   1.000
_cell.angle_alpha   90.00
_cell.angle_beta   90.00
_cell.angle_gamma   90.00
#
_symmetry.space_group_name_H-M   'P 1'
#
loop_
_entity.id
_entity.type
_entity.pdbx_description
1 polymer ?
#
loop_
_entity_poly.entity_id
_entity_poly.type
_entity_poly.pdbx_seq_one_letter_code
_entity_poly.pdbx_strand_id
1 'polypeptide(L)'
;MTEQNKLVIVESPTKARKIGGYLGNGYTVMASVGHIRDLAQPSQVPAAKKAEFGKFGVDVNNGFEPYYVVGADKKKTVSDLKAALAKSGELFLATDEDREGEAIAWHLVQALKPKVPVKRMVFHEITKDAIQASLANTRNVDDHMVDAQETRRVLDRLYGYELSPVLWRKVGPGLSAGRVQSVATRLIVERERERMAFKKASYWDVCADLSANGVDFQARMTALNGERLAASKDFNSLGELQKTKGESALAHYLNEADACAIAQSLGAADFVVSSMDTKPYRRRPLPPFTTSTLQQTAGNRLSMSSRQTMRAAQSLYENGYITYMRTDSVTLSKEAIFAARDCVKSSFGDEYLADSPKQYATTSAGAQEAHECIRPAGSTFRNPADLAGALPADQLKLYTLIWQRTLASQMADATGFTATVKLDASAGSFGTANFQASGTVIEFAGFMKVFGGFSEDEQSKALPPMANGDVLKALRVSADGHETQPPARYTEASLVKTLEAKEIGRPSTYASIISTIIDRGYVYERGRALIPSWLAFAVIKLLESNFPTYVDYAFTADMENGLDRIAHGEEAGKDWLYKFYFGDNGAVAGDFAMHEGLQKQVDQLGEIDAREINTIDIGGGLHVRVGRYGPYLEDTKNLDEEGNARRASIPSTLAPDELTEQVARDLIENNSDGPRVLGTDPQTGGSVEVRNGRFGAYVALVEASDEDGSQAADDSAKTGAKSSAKSKKSAKAKPKMASLFKTMDPATITLQDALRLLNLPRLVGVVEEVDEQGEVKRAKIEANNGRYGPYLTKTYERADAGDSAVDAKPDNRSLASEDAIFSVTLDEAKELFAQPKYAKRTRGAAKPPLRELGEDPESGKPVVIKDGFYGAYITDGITNRTLPKQYTPESIEPQVAFELLAQKRAAGPVKRKRTAAKKTATKKTAAKKTAAKKPAAKKSTAKKSTSKGE
;
A
#
# COMPACT_ATOMS: atom_id res chain seq x y z
N MET A 1 56.01 -11.27 1.14
CA MET A 1 54.97 -12.10 0.50
C MET A 1 54.06 -11.16 -0.30
N THR A 2 53.47 -11.57 -1.42
CA THR A 2 52.40 -10.76 -2.04
C THR A 2 51.17 -10.82 -1.15
N GLU A 3 50.63 -9.68 -0.75
CA GLU A 3 49.38 -9.62 0.01
C GLU A 3 48.26 -10.31 -0.79
N GLN A 4 47.63 -11.30 -0.19
CA GLN A 4 46.51 -11.98 -0.83
C GLN A 4 45.26 -11.09 -0.71
N ASN A 5 44.80 -10.63 -1.87
CA ASN A 5 43.56 -9.88 -2.04
C ASN A 5 42.40 -10.50 -1.24
N LYS A 6 41.57 -9.68 -0.60
CA LYS A 6 40.49 -10.12 0.30
C LYS A 6 39.14 -9.86 -0.36
N LEU A 7 38.27 -10.87 -0.43
CA LEU A 7 36.92 -10.69 -0.97
C LEU A 7 35.98 -10.23 0.15
N VAL A 8 35.26 -9.13 -0.05
CA VAL A 8 34.17 -8.69 0.83
C VAL A 8 32.86 -8.79 0.07
N ILE A 9 31.84 -9.42 0.66
CA ILE A 9 30.51 -9.55 0.06
C ILE A 9 29.47 -8.82 0.90
N VAL A 10 28.70 -7.94 0.24
CA VAL A 10 27.56 -7.18 0.78
C VAL A 10 26.31 -7.48 -0.06
N GLU A 11 25.11 -7.02 0.33
CA GLU A 11 23.91 -7.19 -0.50
C GLU A 11 23.86 -6.19 -1.65
N SER A 12 24.21 -4.93 -1.40
CA SER A 12 23.91 -3.79 -2.28
C SER A 12 25.13 -3.28 -3.06
N PRO A 13 25.00 -2.98 -4.37
CA PRO A 13 26.03 -2.26 -5.13
C PRO A 13 26.38 -0.87 -4.58
N THR A 14 25.49 -0.23 -3.82
CA THR A 14 25.75 1.05 -3.14
C THR A 14 26.72 0.83 -1.99
N LYS A 15 26.41 -0.11 -1.08
CA LYS A 15 27.29 -0.52 0.02
C LYS A 15 28.65 -0.95 -0.52
N ALA A 16 28.68 -1.74 -1.60
CA ALA A 16 29.93 -2.24 -2.18
C ALA A 16 30.87 -1.10 -2.60
N ARG A 17 30.32 -0.04 -3.21
CA ARG A 17 31.09 1.15 -3.60
C ARG A 17 31.55 1.97 -2.38
N LYS A 18 30.69 2.13 -1.37
CA LYS A 18 30.99 2.89 -0.14
C LYS A 18 32.07 2.20 0.70
N ILE A 19 31.86 0.93 1.04
CA ILE A 19 32.81 0.12 1.81
C ILE A 19 34.12 -0.06 1.04
N GLY A 20 34.08 -0.31 -0.27
CA GLY A 20 35.30 -0.34 -1.10
C GLY A 20 36.11 0.97 -1.06
N GLY A 21 35.43 2.12 -0.98
CA GLY A 21 36.07 3.44 -0.80
C GLY A 21 36.70 3.67 0.58
N TYR A 22 36.28 2.93 1.62
CA TYR A 22 36.89 3.00 2.97
C TYR A 22 38.00 1.96 3.18
N LEU A 23 37.91 0.81 2.50
CA LEU A 23 38.90 -0.27 2.60
C LEU A 23 40.10 -0.10 1.66
N GLY A 24 39.89 0.49 0.48
CA GLY A 24 40.97 0.79 -0.45
C GLY A 24 41.66 -0.45 -1.05
N ASN A 25 42.97 -0.35 -1.26
CA ASN A 25 43.76 -1.40 -1.91
C ASN A 25 43.85 -2.68 -1.05
N GLY A 26 43.96 -3.84 -1.70
CA GLY A 26 44.00 -5.15 -1.04
C GLY A 26 42.63 -5.78 -0.78
N TYR A 27 41.53 -5.03 -0.96
CA TYR A 27 40.16 -5.53 -0.84
C TYR A 27 39.41 -5.47 -2.18
N THR A 28 38.68 -6.53 -2.51
CA THR A 28 37.72 -6.62 -3.61
C THR A 28 36.32 -6.69 -3.02
N VAL A 29 35.53 -5.62 -3.16
CA VAL A 29 34.17 -5.56 -2.58
C VAL A 29 33.11 -5.81 -3.67
N MET A 30 32.23 -6.79 -3.44
CA MET A 30 31.21 -7.24 -4.40
C MET A 30 29.81 -7.34 -3.76
N ALA A 31 28.77 -7.24 -4.58
CA ALA A 31 27.38 -7.31 -4.15
C ALA A 31 26.70 -8.64 -4.55
N SER A 32 26.01 -9.30 -3.63
CA SER A 32 25.16 -10.47 -3.91
C SER A 32 23.84 -10.09 -4.61
N VAL A 33 23.44 -8.82 -4.51
CA VAL A 33 22.13 -8.29 -4.91
C VAL A 33 21.01 -8.95 -4.08
N GLY A 34 21.18 -8.95 -2.76
CA GLY A 34 20.30 -9.62 -1.79
C GLY A 34 20.45 -11.15 -1.78
N HIS A 35 19.37 -11.86 -1.47
CA HIS A 35 19.32 -13.33 -1.49
C HIS A 35 19.75 -13.94 -2.82
N ILE A 36 20.55 -15.01 -2.75
CA ILE A 36 21.03 -15.78 -3.91
C ILE A 36 20.36 -17.16 -4.06
N ARG A 37 19.70 -17.64 -3.00
CA ARG A 37 18.96 -18.90 -2.88
C ARG A 37 17.53 -18.58 -2.40
N ASP A 38 16.58 -19.46 -2.70
CA ASP A 38 15.26 -19.53 -2.05
C ASP A 38 14.79 -21.01 -2.05
N LEU A 39 13.81 -21.33 -1.19
CA LEU A 39 13.10 -22.60 -1.18
C LEU A 39 12.51 -22.91 -2.56
N ALA A 40 12.84 -24.08 -3.13
CA ALA A 40 12.37 -24.46 -4.46
C ALA A 40 10.85 -24.44 -4.60
N GLN A 41 10.37 -24.02 -5.77
CA GLN A 41 8.98 -24.26 -6.18
C GLN A 41 8.82 -25.75 -6.57
N PRO A 42 7.60 -26.34 -6.48
CA PRO A 42 7.34 -27.74 -6.89
C PRO A 42 7.72 -28.11 -8.33
N SER A 43 7.90 -27.11 -9.20
CA SER A 43 8.39 -27.24 -10.59
C SER A 43 9.93 -27.29 -10.71
N GLN A 44 10.66 -26.93 -9.65
CA GLN A 44 12.12 -26.92 -9.58
C GLN A 44 12.71 -28.12 -8.81
N VAL A 45 11.90 -28.81 -8.00
CA VAL A 45 12.29 -30.03 -7.28
C VAL A 45 12.56 -31.18 -8.28
N PRO A 46 13.77 -31.80 -8.27
CA PRO A 46 14.10 -32.92 -9.15
C PRO A 46 13.19 -34.13 -8.91
N ALA A 47 12.93 -34.93 -9.95
CA ALA A 47 12.02 -36.08 -9.88
C ALA A 47 12.37 -37.06 -8.74
N ALA A 48 13.65 -37.38 -8.56
CA ALA A 48 14.14 -38.26 -7.49
C ALA A 48 13.97 -37.71 -6.06
N LYS A 49 13.63 -36.41 -5.92
CA LYS A 49 13.42 -35.72 -4.64
C LYS A 49 11.99 -35.18 -4.48
N LYS A 50 11.05 -35.61 -5.34
CA LYS A 50 9.64 -35.21 -5.27
C LYS A 50 8.80 -35.95 -4.23
N ALA A 51 9.24 -37.10 -3.72
CA ALA A 51 8.56 -37.77 -2.62
C ALA A 51 8.66 -36.93 -1.33
N GLU A 52 9.87 -36.49 -1.04
CA GLU A 52 10.25 -35.68 0.15
C GLU A 52 9.77 -34.23 0.00
N PHE A 53 10.35 -33.48 -0.96
CA PHE A 53 10.17 -32.03 -1.05
C PHE A 53 9.06 -31.59 -2.03
N GLY A 54 8.30 -32.53 -2.61
CA GLY A 54 7.46 -32.25 -3.78
C GLY A 54 6.27 -31.29 -3.56
N LYS A 55 5.69 -31.28 -2.35
CA LYS A 55 4.57 -30.40 -1.98
C LYS A 55 5.06 -28.98 -1.65
N PHE A 56 6.06 -28.85 -0.78
CA PHE A 56 6.44 -27.57 -0.17
C PHE A 56 7.80 -27.02 -0.58
N GLY A 57 8.69 -27.81 -1.19
CA GLY A 57 10.13 -27.51 -1.20
C GLY A 57 10.81 -27.71 0.16
N VAL A 58 10.15 -28.42 1.08
CA VAL A 58 10.54 -28.73 2.46
C VAL A 58 10.10 -30.17 2.75
N ASP A 59 10.94 -30.97 3.42
CA ASP A 59 10.54 -32.30 3.91
C ASP A 59 10.09 -32.21 5.38
N VAL A 60 8.77 -32.14 5.57
CA VAL A 60 8.14 -32.05 6.89
C VAL A 60 8.34 -33.30 7.76
N ASN A 61 8.76 -34.43 7.19
CA ASN A 61 8.94 -35.69 7.93
C ASN A 61 10.40 -35.86 8.42
N ASN A 62 11.36 -35.18 7.79
CA ASN A 62 12.78 -35.24 8.13
C ASN A 62 13.26 -33.90 8.72
N GLY A 63 12.73 -33.53 9.88
CA GLY A 63 13.18 -32.35 10.62
C GLY A 63 12.96 -31.00 9.91
N PHE A 64 12.00 -30.93 8.97
CA PHE A 64 11.71 -29.77 8.15
C PHE A 64 12.86 -29.33 7.22
N GLU A 65 13.67 -30.28 6.73
CA GLU A 65 14.80 -29.97 5.83
C GLU A 65 14.34 -29.14 4.60
N PRO A 66 15.00 -28.01 4.29
CA PRO A 66 14.61 -27.12 3.19
C PRO A 66 15.42 -27.34 1.88
N TYR A 67 14.71 -27.61 0.77
CA TYR A 67 15.34 -27.77 -0.55
C TYR A 67 15.57 -26.43 -1.26
N TYR A 68 16.67 -25.77 -0.92
CA TYR A 68 17.08 -24.50 -1.53
C TYR A 68 17.64 -24.64 -2.96
N VAL A 69 17.30 -23.69 -3.83
CA VAL A 69 17.86 -23.56 -5.19
C VAL A 69 18.38 -22.15 -5.46
N VAL A 70 19.46 -22.04 -6.26
CA VAL A 70 19.99 -20.74 -6.71
C VAL A 70 19.05 -20.13 -7.75
N GLY A 71 18.64 -18.88 -7.50
CA GLY A 71 17.75 -18.11 -8.39
C GLY A 71 18.28 -18.03 -9.83
N ALA A 72 17.41 -18.16 -10.83
CA ALA A 72 17.82 -18.25 -12.24
C ALA A 72 18.56 -16.99 -12.73
N ASP A 73 18.21 -15.82 -12.19
CA ASP A 73 18.88 -14.53 -12.34
C ASP A 73 20.18 -14.43 -11.53
N LYS A 74 20.23 -15.03 -10.34
CA LYS A 74 21.38 -15.04 -9.42
C LYS A 74 22.55 -15.91 -9.88
N LYS A 75 22.31 -16.85 -10.82
CA LYS A 75 23.35 -17.75 -11.36
C LYS A 75 24.60 -17.04 -11.85
N LYS A 76 24.47 -15.87 -12.50
CA LYS A 76 25.63 -15.07 -12.89
C LYS A 76 26.38 -14.53 -11.67
N THR A 77 25.67 -13.88 -10.74
CA THR A 77 26.28 -13.32 -9.52
C THR A 77 27.05 -14.39 -8.73
N VAL A 78 26.49 -15.59 -8.56
CA VAL A 78 27.18 -16.70 -7.88
C VAL A 78 28.42 -17.17 -8.66
N SER A 79 28.40 -17.14 -10.00
CA SER A 79 29.58 -17.44 -10.83
C SER A 79 30.67 -16.36 -10.69
N ASP A 80 30.29 -15.09 -10.72
CA ASP A 80 31.22 -13.95 -10.63
C ASP A 80 31.87 -13.90 -9.23
N LEU A 81 31.08 -14.13 -8.16
CA LEU A 81 31.57 -14.25 -6.79
C LEU A 81 32.54 -15.43 -6.60
N LYS A 82 32.26 -16.60 -7.21
CA LYS A 82 33.21 -17.74 -7.21
C LYS A 82 34.51 -17.42 -7.92
N ALA A 83 34.46 -16.68 -9.03
CA ALA A 83 35.63 -16.27 -9.79
C ALA A 83 36.50 -15.22 -9.06
N ALA A 84 35.92 -14.43 -8.15
CA ALA A 84 36.65 -13.55 -7.25
C ALA A 84 37.22 -14.29 -6.03
N LEU A 85 36.42 -15.17 -5.41
CA LEU A 85 36.81 -15.97 -4.26
C LEU A 85 38.01 -16.87 -4.56
N ALA A 86 38.05 -17.46 -5.77
CA ALA A 86 39.19 -18.26 -6.25
C ALA A 86 40.50 -17.47 -6.45
N LYS A 87 40.49 -16.14 -6.26
CA LYS A 87 41.65 -15.24 -6.33
C LYS A 87 41.93 -14.52 -5.01
N SER A 88 41.28 -14.94 -3.92
CA SER A 88 41.30 -14.23 -2.64
C SER A 88 41.83 -15.11 -1.51
N GLY A 89 42.54 -14.52 -0.55
CA GLY A 89 43.10 -15.23 0.62
C GLY A 89 42.15 -15.35 1.81
N GLU A 90 41.17 -14.46 1.90
CA GLU A 90 40.12 -14.42 2.93
C GLU A 90 38.77 -14.03 2.30
N LEU A 91 37.68 -14.44 2.95
CA LEU A 91 36.30 -14.04 2.63
C LEU A 91 35.67 -13.32 3.82
N PHE A 92 35.30 -12.05 3.64
CA PHE A 92 34.53 -11.26 4.59
C PHE A 92 33.07 -11.18 4.14
N LEU A 93 32.15 -11.45 5.06
CA LEU A 93 30.71 -11.34 4.88
C LEU A 93 30.25 -10.10 5.65
N ALA A 94 29.81 -9.08 4.92
CA ALA A 94 29.48 -7.74 5.40
C ALA A 94 28.02 -7.40 5.05
N THR A 95 27.13 -8.33 5.39
CA THR A 95 25.67 -8.16 5.30
C THR A 95 25.14 -7.35 6.49
N ASP A 96 23.87 -6.93 6.43
CA ASP A 96 23.22 -6.24 7.54
C ASP A 96 23.15 -7.09 8.80
N GLU A 97 23.09 -6.41 9.95
CA GLU A 97 22.89 -7.00 11.27
C GLU A 97 21.40 -7.29 11.51
N ASP A 98 20.79 -8.14 10.67
CA ASP A 98 19.49 -8.74 10.94
C ASP A 98 19.46 -10.20 10.49
N ARG A 99 18.42 -10.95 10.90
CA ARG A 99 18.29 -12.38 10.58
C ARG A 99 18.27 -12.65 9.08
N GLU A 100 17.77 -11.72 8.28
CA GLU A 100 17.84 -11.78 6.81
C GLU A 100 19.28 -11.62 6.31
N GLY A 101 20.04 -10.65 6.82
CA GLY A 101 21.46 -10.46 6.52
C GLY A 101 22.34 -11.64 6.94
N GLU A 102 22.03 -12.28 8.07
CA GLU A 102 22.71 -13.49 8.54
C GLU A 102 22.39 -14.71 7.66
N ALA A 103 21.11 -14.90 7.29
CA ALA A 103 20.72 -15.94 6.33
C ALA A 103 21.34 -15.74 4.93
N ILE A 104 21.51 -14.49 4.48
CA ILE A 104 22.27 -14.18 3.25
C ILE A 104 23.74 -14.59 3.42
N ALA A 105 24.36 -14.30 4.56
CA ALA A 105 25.74 -14.71 4.85
C ALA A 105 25.89 -16.24 4.83
N TRP A 106 25.00 -16.97 5.49
CA TRP A 106 24.96 -18.44 5.47
C TRP A 106 24.73 -19.00 4.06
N HIS A 107 23.74 -18.47 3.33
CA HIS A 107 23.49 -18.85 1.93
C HIS A 107 24.70 -18.61 1.02
N LEU A 108 25.49 -17.55 1.25
CA LEU A 108 26.76 -17.30 0.56
C LEU A 108 27.79 -18.38 0.89
N VAL A 109 28.01 -18.74 2.16
CA VAL A 109 28.92 -19.84 2.53
C VAL A 109 28.50 -21.15 1.84
N GLN A 110 27.22 -21.52 1.95
CA GLN A 110 26.68 -22.77 1.41
C GLN A 110 26.73 -22.84 -0.13
N ALA A 111 26.50 -21.72 -0.83
CA ALA A 111 26.53 -21.67 -2.29
C ALA A 111 27.95 -21.54 -2.87
N LEU A 112 28.84 -20.79 -2.20
CA LEU A 112 30.21 -20.55 -2.64
C LEU A 112 31.14 -21.72 -2.30
N LYS A 113 30.95 -22.35 -1.13
CA LYS A 113 31.82 -23.38 -0.53
C LYS A 113 33.29 -22.93 -0.44
N PRO A 114 33.59 -21.89 0.36
CA PRO A 114 34.93 -21.33 0.50
C PRO A 114 35.94 -22.37 1.01
N LYS A 115 37.18 -22.25 0.55
CA LYS A 115 38.36 -23.01 1.02
C LYS A 115 39.39 -22.09 1.71
N VAL A 116 38.93 -20.94 2.18
CA VAL A 116 39.70 -19.86 2.78
C VAL A 116 38.98 -19.39 4.05
N PRO A 117 39.66 -18.74 5.02
CA PRO A 117 39.01 -18.21 6.20
C PRO A 117 37.80 -17.33 5.87
N VAL A 118 36.70 -17.58 6.57
CA VAL A 118 35.46 -16.80 6.47
C VAL A 118 35.32 -15.96 7.73
N LYS A 119 34.98 -14.68 7.59
CA LYS A 119 34.84 -13.72 8.69
C LYS A 119 33.56 -12.91 8.53
N ARG A 120 32.72 -12.85 9.57
CA ARG A 120 31.50 -12.03 9.59
C ARG A 120 31.85 -10.64 10.14
N MET A 121 31.80 -9.64 9.26
CA MET A 121 31.83 -8.22 9.64
C MET A 121 30.43 -7.81 10.07
N VAL A 122 30.35 -7.00 11.12
CA VAL A 122 29.10 -6.53 11.74
C VAL A 122 29.22 -5.02 12.03
N PHE A 123 28.19 -4.25 11.70
CA PHE A 123 28.16 -2.78 11.86
C PHE A 123 26.74 -2.23 11.75
N HIS A 124 26.38 -1.29 12.62
CA HIS A 124 25.10 -0.58 12.62
C HIS A 124 25.13 0.73 11.80
N GLU A 125 26.28 1.17 11.30
CA GLU A 125 26.40 2.31 10.37
C GLU A 125 27.57 2.17 9.38
N ILE A 126 27.47 2.87 8.25
CA ILE A 126 28.46 2.81 7.16
C ILE A 126 29.31 4.08 7.17
N THR A 127 30.13 4.22 8.22
CA THR A 127 31.20 5.22 8.35
C THR A 127 32.55 4.56 8.08
N LYS A 128 33.62 5.36 7.89
CA LYS A 128 34.97 4.82 7.72
C LYS A 128 35.41 4.04 8.96
N ASP A 129 35.20 4.63 10.13
CA ASP A 129 35.79 4.16 11.38
C ASP A 129 35.01 2.95 11.94
N ALA A 130 33.68 2.91 11.79
CA ALA A 130 32.88 1.72 12.09
C ALA A 130 33.27 0.51 11.20
N ILE A 131 33.51 0.73 9.91
CA ILE A 131 33.96 -0.32 8.98
C ILE A 131 35.39 -0.81 9.32
N GLN A 132 36.28 0.08 9.79
CA GLN A 132 37.61 -0.30 10.25
C GLN A 132 37.58 -1.06 11.59
N ALA A 133 36.75 -0.63 12.54
CA ALA A 133 36.52 -1.36 13.79
C ALA A 133 35.90 -2.76 13.54
N SER A 134 34.98 -2.86 12.57
CA SER A 134 34.34 -4.11 12.16
C SER A 134 35.33 -5.11 11.55
N LEU A 135 36.35 -4.65 10.81
CA LEU A 135 37.43 -5.51 10.32
C LEU A 135 38.30 -6.10 11.42
N ALA A 136 38.46 -5.39 12.55
CA ALA A 136 39.23 -5.87 13.69
C ALA A 136 38.44 -6.86 14.58
N ASN A 137 37.11 -6.73 14.62
CA ASN A 137 36.22 -7.44 15.55
C ASN A 137 35.22 -8.35 14.81
N THR A 138 35.73 -9.22 13.91
CA THR A 138 34.87 -10.14 13.13
C THR A 138 34.47 -11.37 13.93
N ARG A 139 33.18 -11.78 13.84
CA ARG A 139 32.67 -13.04 14.41
C ARG A 139 32.54 -14.15 13.36
N ASN A 140 32.01 -15.30 13.76
CA ASN A 140 31.44 -16.31 12.84
C ASN A 140 30.04 -15.90 12.39
N VAL A 141 29.49 -16.63 11.41
CA VAL A 141 28.04 -16.57 11.13
C VAL A 141 27.29 -17.11 12.35
N ASP A 142 26.17 -16.50 12.68
CA ASP A 142 25.31 -16.89 13.82
C ASP A 142 24.26 -17.90 13.36
N ASP A 143 24.44 -19.17 13.76
CA ASP A 143 23.55 -20.26 13.34
C ASP A 143 22.15 -20.19 14.00
N HIS A 144 21.98 -19.50 15.14
CA HIS A 144 20.67 -19.30 15.78
C HIS A 144 19.83 -18.25 15.05
N MET A 145 20.45 -17.13 14.65
CA MET A 145 19.80 -16.16 13.76
C MET A 145 19.44 -16.76 12.39
N VAL A 146 20.25 -17.71 11.88
CA VAL A 146 19.95 -18.45 10.65
C VAL A 146 18.78 -19.41 10.85
N ASP A 147 18.75 -20.22 11.93
CA ASP A 147 17.63 -21.12 12.24
C ASP A 147 16.31 -20.33 12.40
N ALA A 148 16.34 -19.17 13.07
CA ALA A 148 15.16 -18.31 13.17
C ALA A 148 14.67 -17.79 11.80
N GLN A 149 15.57 -17.47 10.87
CA GLN A 149 15.19 -17.05 9.51
C GLN A 149 14.67 -18.22 8.66
N GLU A 150 15.34 -19.37 8.73
CA GLU A 150 14.98 -20.59 8.01
C GLU A 150 13.62 -21.13 8.52
N THR A 151 13.42 -21.14 9.83
CA THR A 151 12.16 -21.45 10.49
C THR A 151 11.04 -20.51 10.06
N ARG A 152 11.26 -19.19 10.06
CA ARG A 152 10.29 -18.23 9.49
C ARG A 152 9.98 -18.53 8.03
N ARG A 153 11.01 -18.83 7.23
CA ARG A 153 10.92 -19.07 5.79
C ARG A 153 10.12 -20.35 5.47
N VAL A 154 10.25 -21.37 6.30
CA VAL A 154 9.49 -22.64 6.25
C VAL A 154 8.06 -22.45 6.78
N LEU A 155 7.88 -21.80 7.92
CA LEU A 155 6.58 -21.43 8.49
C LEU A 155 5.68 -20.73 7.46
N ASP A 156 6.16 -19.63 6.87
CA ASP A 156 5.41 -18.86 5.88
C ASP A 156 5.20 -19.67 4.56
N ARG A 157 6.03 -20.70 4.29
CA ARG A 157 5.84 -21.65 3.19
C ARG A 157 4.71 -22.63 3.47
N LEU A 158 4.68 -23.27 4.66
CA LEU A 158 3.65 -24.22 5.07
C LEU A 158 2.28 -23.54 5.16
N TYR A 159 2.19 -22.45 5.92
CA TYR A 159 0.97 -21.64 6.09
C TYR A 159 0.38 -21.21 4.73
N GLY A 160 1.24 -20.69 3.85
CA GLY A 160 0.83 -20.23 2.52
C GLY A 160 0.37 -21.37 1.60
N TYR A 161 1.00 -22.54 1.66
CA TYR A 161 0.69 -23.68 0.79
C TYR A 161 -0.54 -24.47 1.22
N GLU A 162 -0.86 -24.54 2.51
CA GLU A 162 -2.06 -25.27 2.99
C GLU A 162 -3.34 -24.42 2.91
N LEU A 163 -3.27 -23.14 3.33
CA LEU A 163 -4.47 -22.31 3.45
C LEU A 163 -4.86 -21.60 2.14
N SER A 164 -3.92 -21.31 1.23
CA SER A 164 -4.26 -20.68 -0.06
C SER A 164 -5.14 -21.56 -0.97
N PRO A 165 -4.92 -22.89 -1.06
CA PRO A 165 -5.85 -23.80 -1.76
C PRO A 165 -7.26 -23.89 -1.13
N VAL A 166 -7.44 -23.52 0.15
CA VAL A 166 -8.79 -23.37 0.73
C VAL A 166 -9.43 -22.08 0.20
N LEU A 167 -8.71 -20.96 0.25
CA LEU A 167 -9.15 -19.67 -0.31
C LEU A 167 -9.51 -19.78 -1.80
N TRP A 168 -8.74 -20.54 -2.59
CA TRP A 168 -9.03 -20.75 -4.01
C TRP A 168 -10.32 -21.55 -4.27
N ARG A 169 -10.64 -22.50 -3.39
CA ARG A 169 -11.86 -23.33 -3.49
C ARG A 169 -13.10 -22.65 -2.94
N LYS A 170 -12.96 -21.76 -1.96
CA LYS A 170 -14.08 -21.21 -1.17
C LYS A 170 -14.30 -19.69 -1.31
N VAL A 171 -13.37 -18.93 -1.89
CA VAL A 171 -13.52 -17.46 -2.11
C VAL A 171 -13.13 -17.06 -3.53
N GLY A 172 -11.91 -17.40 -3.99
CA GLY A 172 -11.51 -17.06 -5.36
C GLY A 172 -10.07 -17.43 -5.74
N PRO A 173 -9.79 -17.67 -7.03
CA PRO A 173 -8.48 -18.10 -7.51
C PRO A 173 -7.44 -16.96 -7.41
N GLY A 174 -6.21 -17.29 -7.03
CA GLY A 174 -5.10 -16.33 -6.95
C GLY A 174 -5.00 -15.54 -5.63
N LEU A 175 -5.97 -15.72 -4.73
CA LEU A 175 -5.88 -15.26 -3.33
C LEU A 175 -4.71 -15.94 -2.60
N SER A 176 -4.31 -15.43 -1.44
CA SER A 176 -3.21 -16.05 -0.68
C SER A 176 -3.28 -15.76 0.81
N ALA A 177 -3.21 -16.84 1.59
CA ALA A 177 -3.08 -16.77 3.03
C ALA A 177 -1.64 -16.42 3.40
N GLY A 178 -1.47 -15.68 4.49
CA GLY A 178 -0.18 -15.46 5.14
C GLY A 178 -0.43 -14.96 6.55
N ARG A 179 0.12 -15.61 7.57
CA ARG A 179 -0.14 -15.41 9.00
C ARG A 179 -0.34 -13.94 9.39
N VAL A 180 0.74 -13.15 9.32
CA VAL A 180 0.75 -11.73 9.71
C VAL A 180 -0.11 -10.86 8.77
N GLN A 181 -0.22 -11.24 7.49
CA GLN A 181 -1.05 -10.54 6.50
C GLN A 181 -2.56 -10.71 6.81
N SER A 182 -3.01 -11.93 7.10
CA SER A 182 -4.41 -12.21 7.46
C SER A 182 -4.80 -11.45 8.72
N VAL A 183 -3.93 -11.43 9.73
CA VAL A 183 -4.13 -10.67 10.96
C VAL A 183 -4.17 -9.15 10.75
N ALA A 184 -3.30 -8.60 9.90
CA ALA A 184 -3.34 -7.18 9.55
C ALA A 184 -4.63 -6.80 8.78
N THR A 185 -5.09 -7.67 7.88
CA THR A 185 -6.41 -7.52 7.23
C THR A 185 -7.55 -7.64 8.25
N ARG A 186 -7.47 -8.58 9.22
CA ARG A 186 -8.48 -8.76 10.28
C ARG A 186 -8.66 -7.49 11.10
N LEU A 187 -7.58 -6.85 11.55
CA LEU A 187 -7.64 -5.56 12.28
C LEU A 187 -8.44 -4.49 11.52
N ILE A 188 -8.24 -4.41 10.20
CA ILE A 188 -8.92 -3.41 9.35
C ILE A 188 -10.40 -3.80 9.14
N VAL A 189 -10.71 -5.09 8.94
CA VAL A 189 -12.09 -5.60 8.84
C VAL A 189 -12.85 -5.44 10.16
N GLU A 190 -12.24 -5.68 11.31
CA GLU A 190 -12.84 -5.42 12.63
C GLU A 190 -13.13 -3.93 12.84
N ARG A 191 -12.18 -3.03 12.54
CA ARG A 191 -12.43 -1.58 12.56
C ARG A 191 -13.55 -1.16 11.61
N GLU A 192 -13.68 -1.79 10.45
CA GLU A 192 -14.76 -1.47 9.53
C GLU A 192 -16.12 -2.01 10.03
N ARG A 193 -16.16 -3.20 10.64
CA ARG A 193 -17.34 -3.73 11.36
C ARG A 193 -17.75 -2.81 12.52
N GLU A 194 -16.80 -2.32 13.32
CA GLU A 194 -17.04 -1.32 14.37
C GLU A 194 -17.72 -0.06 13.82
N ARG A 195 -17.39 0.36 12.60
CA ARG A 195 -17.97 1.53 11.93
C ARG A 195 -19.33 1.24 11.30
N MET A 196 -19.50 0.08 10.65
CA MET A 196 -20.79 -0.35 10.08
C MET A 196 -21.87 -0.54 11.15
N ALA A 197 -21.50 -0.99 12.34
CA ALA A 197 -22.40 -1.13 13.48
C ALA A 197 -22.61 0.16 14.29
N PHE A 198 -21.87 1.24 13.99
CA PHE A 198 -21.89 2.47 14.78
C PHE A 198 -23.13 3.30 14.48
N LYS A 199 -23.93 3.60 15.51
CA LYS A 199 -25.01 4.58 15.44
C LYS A 199 -24.55 5.91 16.04
N LYS A 200 -24.75 6.99 15.31
CA LYS A 200 -24.49 8.34 15.83
C LYS A 200 -25.53 8.73 16.89
N ALA A 201 -25.08 9.41 17.93
CA ALA A 201 -25.89 10.31 18.73
C ALA A 201 -25.54 11.77 18.40
N SER A 202 -26.54 12.63 18.34
CA SER A 202 -26.34 14.07 18.48
C SER A 202 -26.31 14.44 19.96
N TYR A 203 -25.54 15.46 20.33
CA TYR A 203 -25.52 16.04 21.68
C TYR A 203 -25.11 17.50 21.60
N TRP A 204 -25.57 18.32 22.54
CA TRP A 204 -25.36 19.76 22.51
C TRP A 204 -24.68 20.26 23.77
N ASP A 205 -23.94 21.36 23.62
CA ASP A 205 -23.51 22.22 24.71
C ASP A 205 -23.73 23.69 24.32
N VAL A 206 -23.21 24.62 25.13
CA VAL A 206 -23.32 26.07 24.89
C VAL A 206 -21.93 26.68 24.99
N CYS A 207 -21.57 27.50 24.02
CA CYS A 207 -20.36 28.31 24.03
C CYS A 207 -20.70 29.77 24.31
N ALA A 208 -19.84 30.44 25.07
CA ALA A 208 -19.88 31.87 25.32
C ALA A 208 -18.54 32.47 24.88
N ASP A 209 -18.61 33.46 23.98
CA ASP A 209 -17.48 34.29 23.61
C ASP A 209 -17.43 35.46 24.61
N LEU A 210 -16.42 35.47 25.47
CA LEU A 210 -16.24 36.38 26.60
C LEU A 210 -15.08 37.34 26.32
N SER A 211 -15.07 38.50 26.98
CA SER A 211 -13.94 39.43 26.94
C SER A 211 -13.50 39.80 28.36
N ALA A 212 -12.20 39.77 28.63
CA ALA A 212 -11.62 40.26 29.87
C ALA A 212 -10.31 41.00 29.59
N ASN A 213 -10.14 42.19 30.18
CA ASN A 213 -8.98 43.07 29.98
C ASN A 213 -8.66 43.38 28.49
N GLY A 214 -9.69 43.39 27.63
CA GLY A 214 -9.55 43.64 26.19
C GLY A 214 -9.03 42.45 25.37
N VAL A 215 -9.01 41.25 25.97
CA VAL A 215 -8.69 39.99 25.29
C VAL A 215 -9.93 39.11 25.26
N ASP A 216 -10.33 38.73 24.06
CA ASP A 216 -11.49 37.88 23.82
C ASP A 216 -11.11 36.39 23.90
N PHE A 217 -11.94 35.58 24.54
CA PHE A 217 -11.73 34.14 24.68
C PHE A 217 -13.06 33.38 24.73
N GLN A 218 -13.07 32.16 24.20
CA GLN A 218 -14.26 31.30 24.25
C GLN A 218 -14.23 30.40 25.49
N ALA A 219 -15.35 30.36 26.22
CA ALA A 219 -15.63 29.39 27.27
C ALA A 219 -16.78 28.47 26.85
N ARG A 220 -16.72 27.20 27.28
CA ARG A 220 -17.70 26.16 26.96
C ARG A 220 -18.42 25.70 28.22
N MET A 221 -19.72 25.49 28.15
CA MET A 221 -20.53 24.97 29.25
C MET A 221 -20.10 23.53 29.55
N THR A 222 -19.92 23.20 30.82
CA THR A 222 -19.40 21.89 31.28
C THR A 222 -20.31 21.20 32.28
N ALA A 223 -21.13 21.96 33.00
CA ALA A 223 -22.18 21.43 33.87
C ALA A 223 -23.40 22.38 33.90
N LEU A 224 -24.55 21.83 34.27
CA LEU A 224 -25.78 22.56 34.55
C LEU A 224 -26.31 22.07 35.90
N ASN A 225 -26.57 22.98 36.84
CA ASN A 225 -26.94 22.69 38.24
C ASN A 225 -25.97 21.72 38.96
N GLY A 226 -24.70 21.72 38.58
CA GLY A 226 -23.67 20.80 39.09
C GLY A 226 -23.64 19.43 38.40
N GLU A 227 -24.60 19.10 37.53
CA GLU A 227 -24.56 17.90 36.70
C GLU A 227 -23.68 18.12 35.46
N ARG A 228 -22.62 17.32 35.29
CA ARG A 228 -21.71 17.43 34.14
C ARG A 228 -22.46 17.12 32.84
N LEU A 229 -22.31 17.97 31.81
CA LEU A 229 -22.90 17.74 30.49
C LEU A 229 -22.32 16.50 29.79
N ALA A 230 -23.14 15.86 28.96
CA ALA A 230 -22.75 14.75 28.11
C ALA A 230 -21.81 15.21 26.98
N ALA A 231 -20.75 14.44 26.73
CA ALA A 231 -19.84 14.61 25.60
C ALA A 231 -19.68 13.28 24.83
N SER A 232 -18.99 13.27 23.69
CA SER A 232 -18.81 12.06 22.85
C SER A 232 -18.23 10.81 23.57
N LYS A 233 -17.65 10.95 24.77
CA LYS A 233 -17.20 9.84 25.63
C LYS A 233 -18.34 9.14 26.39
N ASP A 234 -19.46 9.83 26.59
CA ASP A 234 -20.61 9.39 27.39
C ASP A 234 -21.65 8.63 26.54
N PHE A 235 -21.35 8.32 25.28
CA PHE A 235 -22.19 7.51 24.41
C PHE A 235 -21.51 6.17 24.12
N ASN A 236 -22.29 5.11 23.94
CA ASN A 236 -21.79 3.82 23.46
C ASN A 236 -21.81 3.76 21.91
N SER A 237 -21.37 2.64 21.32
CA SER A 237 -21.37 2.46 19.86
C SER A 237 -22.78 2.37 19.23
N LEU A 238 -23.83 2.26 20.04
CA LEU A 238 -25.24 2.25 19.62
C LEU A 238 -25.89 3.63 19.74
N GLY A 239 -25.13 4.68 20.09
CA GLY A 239 -25.64 6.04 20.30
C GLY A 239 -26.38 6.23 21.63
N GLU A 240 -26.33 5.25 22.53
CA GLU A 240 -27.04 5.28 23.81
C GLU A 240 -26.16 5.96 24.86
N LEU A 241 -26.77 6.85 25.66
CA LEU A 241 -26.09 7.53 26.77
C LEU A 241 -25.70 6.52 27.86
N GLN A 242 -24.41 6.43 28.15
CA GLN A 242 -23.81 5.53 29.11
C GLN A 242 -23.00 6.27 30.18
N LYS A 243 -22.82 5.60 31.32
CA LYS A 243 -22.01 6.11 32.42
C LYS A 243 -20.52 5.97 32.10
N THR A 244 -19.81 7.08 31.89
CA THR A 244 -18.35 7.08 31.74
C THR A 244 -17.67 6.38 32.91
N LYS A 245 -16.66 5.54 32.62
CA LYS A 245 -15.91 4.77 33.62
C LYS A 245 -15.26 5.71 34.66
N GLY A 246 -15.71 5.59 35.91
CA GLY A 246 -15.22 6.36 37.06
C GLY A 246 -16.20 7.40 37.61
N GLU A 247 -17.26 7.73 36.87
CA GLU A 247 -18.32 8.65 37.33
C GLU A 247 -19.23 7.99 38.40
N SER A 248 -20.11 8.77 39.02
CA SER A 248 -21.19 8.29 39.90
C SER A 248 -22.53 8.08 39.17
N ALA A 249 -22.90 9.00 38.28
CA ALA A 249 -24.17 9.03 37.55
C ALA A 249 -23.98 9.02 36.02
N LEU A 250 -25.08 9.16 35.26
CA LEU A 250 -25.04 9.56 33.85
C LEU A 250 -24.68 11.06 33.75
N ALA A 251 -24.23 11.49 32.57
CA ALA A 251 -24.02 12.89 32.26
C ALA A 251 -25.33 13.55 31.82
N HIS A 252 -25.50 14.85 32.07
CA HIS A 252 -26.68 15.61 31.70
C HIS A 252 -26.75 15.78 30.18
N TYR A 253 -27.79 15.25 29.55
CA TYR A 253 -27.97 15.30 28.10
C TYR A 253 -28.75 16.54 27.67
N LEU A 254 -28.20 17.32 26.74
CA LEU A 254 -28.90 18.43 26.09
C LEU A 254 -29.16 18.11 24.61
N ASN A 255 -30.37 18.44 24.17
CA ASN A 255 -30.75 18.53 22.77
C ASN A 255 -30.70 19.99 22.27
N GLU A 256 -30.97 20.17 20.98
CA GLU A 256 -30.95 21.46 20.29
C GLU A 256 -31.86 22.52 20.94
N ALA A 257 -33.10 22.15 21.29
CA ALA A 257 -34.07 23.10 21.82
C ALA A 257 -33.68 23.60 23.22
N ASP A 258 -33.26 22.70 24.10
CA ASP A 258 -32.79 23.05 25.45
C ASP A 258 -31.51 23.89 25.39
N ALA A 259 -30.54 23.49 24.56
CA ALA A 259 -29.30 24.25 24.38
C ALA A 259 -29.55 25.66 23.80
N CYS A 260 -30.48 25.80 22.85
CA CYS A 260 -30.88 27.10 22.30
C CYS A 260 -31.59 27.98 23.34
N ALA A 261 -32.50 27.41 24.15
CA ALA A 261 -33.18 28.15 25.21
C ALA A 261 -32.22 28.60 26.32
N ILE A 262 -31.27 27.75 26.71
CA ILE A 262 -30.20 28.09 27.65
C ILE A 262 -29.31 29.20 27.08
N ALA A 263 -28.85 29.07 25.82
CA ALA A 263 -28.05 30.09 25.15
C ALA A 263 -28.75 31.45 25.05
N GLN A 264 -30.06 31.45 24.75
CA GLN A 264 -30.88 32.67 24.72
C GLN A 264 -31.00 33.31 26.11
N SER A 265 -31.22 32.52 27.17
CA SER A 265 -31.28 33.02 28.55
C SER A 265 -29.93 33.59 29.02
N LEU A 266 -28.82 33.02 28.57
CA LEU A 266 -27.47 33.44 28.95
C LEU A 266 -26.98 34.69 28.19
N GLY A 267 -27.60 35.06 27.07
CA GLY A 267 -27.19 36.19 26.24
C GLY A 267 -27.22 37.57 26.92
N ALA A 268 -27.92 37.71 28.05
CA ALA A 268 -27.91 38.92 28.90
C ALA A 268 -27.28 38.70 30.28
N ALA A 269 -26.90 37.45 30.61
CA ALA A 269 -26.45 37.07 31.94
C ALA A 269 -25.09 37.68 32.31
N ASP A 270 -24.79 37.65 33.61
CA ASP A 270 -23.46 37.87 34.16
C ASP A 270 -22.74 36.53 34.29
N PHE A 271 -21.51 36.46 33.78
CA PHE A 271 -20.62 35.31 33.91
C PHE A 271 -19.60 35.63 35.00
N VAL A 272 -19.77 35.05 36.19
CA VAL A 272 -18.95 35.34 37.37
C VAL A 272 -17.81 34.33 37.48
N VAL A 273 -16.56 34.78 37.51
CA VAL A 273 -15.38 33.90 37.64
C VAL A 273 -15.38 33.24 39.02
N SER A 274 -15.66 31.93 39.07
CA SER A 274 -15.74 31.15 40.30
C SER A 274 -14.41 30.49 40.71
N SER A 275 -13.49 30.30 39.76
CA SER A 275 -12.09 29.94 40.03
C SER A 275 -11.17 30.27 38.85
N MET A 276 -9.95 30.72 39.12
CA MET A 276 -8.86 30.85 38.14
C MET A 276 -7.64 30.08 38.65
N ASP A 277 -7.45 28.85 38.15
CA ASP A 277 -6.36 27.95 38.54
C ASP A 277 -5.18 28.07 37.55
N THR A 278 -3.93 28.06 38.04
CA THR A 278 -2.74 27.83 37.20
C THR A 278 -2.00 26.57 37.64
N LYS A 279 -1.54 25.78 36.67
CA LYS A 279 -0.84 24.50 36.92
C LYS A 279 0.43 24.40 36.06
N PRO A 280 1.60 24.07 36.63
CA PRO A 280 2.84 23.93 35.87
C PRO A 280 2.71 22.90 34.73
N TYR A 281 3.04 23.34 33.53
CA TYR A 281 3.13 22.52 32.33
C TYR A 281 4.57 22.03 32.16
N ARG A 282 4.75 20.74 31.89
CA ARG A 282 6.05 20.16 31.53
C ARG A 282 5.89 19.05 30.50
N ARG A 283 6.58 19.18 29.36
CA ARG A 283 6.62 18.18 28.30
C ARG A 283 8.04 17.71 28.07
N ARG A 284 8.25 16.39 28.20
CA ARG A 284 9.54 15.74 27.92
C ARG A 284 9.72 15.51 26.41
N PRO A 285 10.96 15.56 25.88
CA PRO A 285 11.24 15.04 24.55
C PRO A 285 10.94 13.54 24.47
N LEU A 286 10.51 13.10 23.29
CA LEU A 286 10.28 11.70 22.98
C LEU A 286 11.61 10.99 22.68
N PRO A 287 11.71 9.66 22.89
CA PRO A 287 12.92 8.89 22.60
C PRO A 287 13.37 9.00 21.14
N PRO A 288 14.64 8.66 20.80
CA PRO A 288 15.10 8.46 19.43
C PRO A 288 14.22 7.50 18.61
N PHE A 289 14.42 7.45 17.29
CA PHE A 289 13.54 6.66 16.43
C PHE A 289 13.84 5.16 16.46
N THR A 290 12.80 4.37 16.73
CA THR A 290 12.66 2.99 16.25
C THR A 290 12.11 2.99 14.82
N THR A 291 12.17 1.85 14.12
CA THR A 291 11.58 1.70 12.78
C THR A 291 10.08 1.98 12.75
N SER A 292 9.34 1.53 13.76
CA SER A 292 7.91 1.80 13.89
C SER A 292 7.64 3.29 14.11
N THR A 293 8.31 3.91 15.09
CA THR A 293 8.09 5.32 15.42
C THR A 293 8.55 6.27 14.29
N LEU A 294 9.54 5.86 13.49
CA LEU A 294 9.91 6.53 12.24
C LEU A 294 8.79 6.45 11.19
N GLN A 295 8.28 5.25 10.89
CA GLN A 295 7.16 5.08 9.94
C GLN A 295 5.91 5.84 10.38
N GLN A 296 5.56 5.77 11.67
CA GLN A 296 4.47 6.55 12.27
C GLN A 296 4.66 8.07 12.06
N THR A 297 5.86 8.59 12.32
CA THR A 297 6.11 10.03 12.29
C THR A 297 6.29 10.56 10.86
N ALA A 298 6.92 9.79 9.97
CA ALA A 298 7.04 10.12 8.55
C ALA A 298 5.67 10.08 7.85
N GLY A 299 4.82 9.09 8.14
CA GLY A 299 3.44 9.07 7.67
C GLY A 299 2.63 10.27 8.20
N ASN A 300 2.81 10.64 9.46
CA ASN A 300 2.05 11.73 10.07
C ASN A 300 2.50 13.14 9.67
N ARG A 301 3.81 13.41 9.57
CA ARG A 301 4.37 14.75 9.29
C ARG A 301 4.81 14.97 7.84
N LEU A 302 5.14 13.92 7.10
CA LEU A 302 5.70 14.00 5.74
C LEU A 302 4.79 13.36 4.67
N SER A 303 3.62 12.83 5.07
CA SER A 303 2.70 12.06 4.21
C SER A 303 3.35 10.90 3.46
N MET A 304 4.43 10.33 4.00
CA MET A 304 5.17 9.22 3.38
C MET A 304 4.55 7.88 3.76
N SER A 305 4.26 7.01 2.78
CA SER A 305 3.93 5.61 3.04
C SER A 305 5.04 4.89 3.81
N SER A 306 4.74 3.79 4.50
CA SER A 306 5.77 2.96 5.16
C SER A 306 6.77 2.44 4.12
N ARG A 307 6.28 2.12 2.91
CA ARG A 307 7.06 1.72 1.74
C ARG A 307 8.01 2.82 1.24
N GLN A 308 7.56 4.07 1.16
CA GLN A 308 8.42 5.22 0.81
C GLN A 308 9.46 5.49 1.91
N THR A 309 9.02 5.51 3.17
CA THR A 309 9.85 5.78 4.35
C THR A 309 11.02 4.79 4.42
N MET A 310 10.76 3.49 4.35
CA MET A 310 11.81 2.47 4.40
C MET A 310 12.74 2.50 3.17
N ARG A 311 12.23 2.86 1.98
CA ARG A 311 13.07 3.04 0.78
C ARG A 311 14.00 4.24 0.89
N ALA A 312 13.53 5.35 1.46
CA ALA A 312 14.36 6.53 1.71
C ALA A 312 15.40 6.26 2.81
N ALA A 313 14.99 5.61 3.92
CA ALA A 313 15.90 5.22 5.01
C ALA A 313 16.99 4.25 4.53
N GLN A 314 16.66 3.22 3.76
CA GLN A 314 17.65 2.32 3.13
C GLN A 314 18.68 3.10 2.29
N SER A 315 18.24 4.10 1.52
CA SER A 315 19.14 4.93 0.71
C SER A 315 20.05 5.82 1.56
N LEU A 316 19.55 6.37 2.67
CA LEU A 316 20.35 7.17 3.61
C LEU A 316 21.40 6.30 4.33
N TYR A 317 21.01 5.12 4.82
CA TYR A 317 21.90 4.16 5.47
C TYR A 317 22.99 3.64 4.50
N GLU A 318 22.61 3.16 3.31
CA GLU A 318 23.56 2.63 2.31
C GLU A 318 24.58 3.67 1.80
N ASN A 319 24.35 4.96 2.04
CA ASN A 319 25.27 6.04 1.69
C ASN A 319 26.02 6.65 2.89
N GLY A 320 25.81 6.15 4.11
CA GLY A 320 26.49 6.67 5.31
C GLY A 320 25.96 8.04 5.75
N TYR A 321 24.63 8.18 5.84
CA TYR A 321 23.94 9.33 6.43
C TYR A 321 23.22 9.01 7.74
N ILE A 322 22.72 7.78 7.93
CA ILE A 322 22.03 7.33 9.16
C ILE A 322 22.50 5.93 9.58
N THR A 323 22.22 5.56 10.83
CA THR A 323 22.31 4.18 11.33
C THR A 323 21.29 3.24 10.68
N TYR A 324 21.42 1.95 10.93
CA TYR A 324 20.58 0.90 10.40
C TYR A 324 19.09 1.11 10.72
N MET A 325 18.25 1.09 9.68
CA MET A 325 16.85 1.51 9.77
C MET A 325 15.85 0.40 10.18
N ARG A 326 16.32 -0.80 10.54
CA ARG A 326 15.50 -1.90 11.10
C ARG A 326 15.92 -2.16 12.54
N THR A 327 15.34 -1.42 13.47
CA THR A 327 15.66 -1.44 14.89
C THR A 327 14.41 -1.14 15.71
N ASP A 328 14.23 -1.90 16.79
CA ASP A 328 13.26 -1.68 17.87
C ASP A 328 13.90 -0.93 19.04
N SER A 329 15.21 -0.73 19.02
CA SER A 329 15.98 -0.04 20.04
C SER A 329 15.81 1.49 20.00
N VAL A 330 15.69 2.09 21.18
CA VAL A 330 15.74 3.56 21.39
C VAL A 330 17.10 4.04 21.92
N THR A 331 18.04 3.11 22.13
CA THR A 331 19.36 3.37 22.72
C THR A 331 20.23 4.22 21.80
N LEU A 332 20.92 5.21 22.37
CA LEU A 332 22.04 5.91 21.71
C LEU A 332 23.38 5.42 22.26
N SER A 333 24.37 5.33 21.39
CA SER A 333 25.77 5.19 21.75
C SER A 333 26.28 6.45 22.47
N LYS A 334 27.36 6.31 23.28
CA LYS A 334 27.99 7.45 23.96
C LYS A 334 28.46 8.51 22.96
N GLU A 335 29.03 8.08 21.83
CA GLU A 335 29.47 8.94 20.73
C GLU A 335 28.29 9.75 20.14
N ALA A 336 27.17 9.09 19.84
CA ALA A 336 25.98 9.76 19.33
C ALA A 336 25.32 10.72 20.34
N ILE A 337 25.40 10.41 21.64
CA ILE A 337 24.95 11.32 22.71
C ILE A 337 25.80 12.61 22.71
N PHE A 338 27.14 12.50 22.62
CA PHE A 338 28.00 13.68 22.53
C PHE A 338 27.75 14.46 21.24
N ALA A 339 27.73 13.79 20.08
CA ALA A 339 27.45 14.43 18.79
C ALA A 339 26.09 15.14 18.76
N ALA A 340 25.06 14.57 19.37
CA ALA A 340 23.75 15.21 19.53
C ALA A 340 23.83 16.47 20.41
N ARG A 341 24.51 16.40 21.56
CA ARG A 341 24.63 17.53 22.51
C ARG A 341 25.48 18.66 21.92
N ASP A 342 26.60 18.37 21.27
CA ASP A 342 27.43 19.39 20.62
C ASP A 342 26.70 20.06 19.45
N CYS A 343 25.88 19.30 18.71
CA CYS A 343 25.00 19.84 17.68
C CYS A 343 23.88 20.73 18.25
N VAL A 344 23.29 20.37 19.41
CA VAL A 344 22.35 21.24 20.14
C VAL A 344 23.02 22.53 20.62
N LYS A 345 24.17 22.42 21.31
CA LYS A 345 24.93 23.56 21.83
C LYS A 345 25.27 24.58 20.74
N SER A 346 25.80 24.09 19.61
CA SER A 346 26.20 24.93 18.47
C SER A 346 25.02 25.50 17.66
N SER A 347 23.85 24.84 17.64
CA SER A 347 22.70 25.26 16.83
C SER A 347 21.64 26.06 17.61
N PHE A 348 21.53 25.88 18.93
CA PHE A 348 20.43 26.42 19.74
C PHE A 348 20.86 27.13 21.03
N GLY A 349 22.10 26.94 21.50
CA GLY A 349 22.62 27.47 22.76
C GLY A 349 22.63 26.44 23.91
N ASP A 350 23.46 26.68 24.93
CA ASP A 350 23.61 25.78 26.10
C ASP A 350 22.30 25.64 26.90
N GLU A 351 21.51 26.71 26.99
CA GLU A 351 20.20 26.73 27.65
C GLU A 351 19.20 25.70 27.09
N TYR A 352 19.41 25.20 25.87
CA TYR A 352 18.58 24.16 25.25
C TYR A 352 19.07 22.73 25.46
N LEU A 353 20.22 22.52 26.12
CA LEU A 353 20.66 21.19 26.54
C LEU A 353 19.90 20.69 27.76
N ALA A 354 19.66 19.38 27.86
CA ALA A 354 19.33 18.78 29.15
C ALA A 354 20.55 18.80 30.09
N ASP A 355 20.32 19.10 31.37
CA ASP A 355 21.34 19.20 32.43
C ASP A 355 22.34 18.02 32.40
N SER A 356 21.80 16.80 32.27
CA SER A 356 22.56 15.56 32.07
C SER A 356 22.28 14.95 30.69
N PRO A 357 23.19 14.10 30.17
CA PRO A 357 22.90 13.22 29.05
C PRO A 357 21.64 12.36 29.30
N LYS A 358 20.75 12.26 28.31
CA LYS A 358 19.49 11.52 28.40
C LYS A 358 19.65 10.17 27.68
N GLN A 359 19.81 9.08 28.41
CA GLN A 359 19.71 7.73 27.84
C GLN A 359 18.27 7.24 27.92
N TYR A 360 17.83 6.55 26.87
CA TYR A 360 16.50 5.92 26.80
C TYR A 360 16.67 4.40 26.80
N ALA A 361 15.85 3.71 27.58
CA ALA A 361 15.82 2.25 27.62
C ALA A 361 14.70 1.71 26.71
N THR A 362 14.99 0.62 26.00
CA THR A 362 13.99 -0.16 25.28
C THR A 362 13.15 -0.95 26.28
N THR A 363 11.84 -1.10 26.03
CA THR A 363 10.90 -1.73 26.99
C THR A 363 9.99 -2.80 26.37
N SER A 364 10.23 -3.19 25.12
CA SER A 364 9.52 -4.27 24.42
C SER A 364 10.26 -5.59 24.62
N ALA A 365 9.56 -6.63 25.07
CA ALA A 365 10.18 -7.87 25.54
C ALA A 365 10.95 -8.67 24.46
N GLY A 366 10.58 -8.53 23.18
CA GLY A 366 11.25 -9.18 22.05
C GLY A 366 12.29 -8.31 21.31
N ALA A 367 12.82 -7.25 21.94
CA ALA A 367 13.75 -6.33 21.28
C ALA A 367 15.09 -6.98 20.90
N GLN A 368 15.66 -6.57 19.77
CA GLN A 368 16.99 -6.99 19.34
C GLN A 368 18.03 -6.03 19.95
N GLU A 369 18.30 -6.20 21.25
CA GLU A 369 19.05 -5.24 22.09
C GLU A 369 20.47 -4.88 21.60
N ALA A 370 21.05 -5.68 20.69
CA ALA A 370 22.33 -5.38 20.05
C ALA A 370 22.30 -4.09 19.19
N HIS A 371 21.13 -3.61 18.79
CA HIS A 371 21.00 -2.50 17.85
C HIS A 371 20.94 -1.12 18.51
N GLU A 372 21.46 -0.11 17.80
CA GLU A 372 21.23 1.29 18.11
C GLU A 372 19.92 1.80 17.49
N CYS A 373 19.41 2.93 17.95
CA CYS A 373 18.29 3.64 17.32
C CYS A 373 18.63 4.22 15.94
N ILE A 374 17.60 4.69 15.22
CA ILE A 374 17.75 5.41 13.94
C ILE A 374 18.12 6.88 14.22
N ARG A 375 19.39 7.22 13.95
CA ARG A 375 20.04 8.53 14.15
C ARG A 375 20.87 8.94 12.92
N PRO A 376 21.36 10.19 12.82
CA PRO A 376 22.42 10.54 11.87
C PRO A 376 23.71 9.74 12.12
N ALA A 377 24.51 9.54 11.07
CA ALA A 377 25.72 8.72 11.10
C ALA A 377 26.99 9.49 11.48
N GLY A 378 27.88 8.82 12.23
CA GLY A 378 29.21 9.26 12.67
C GLY A 378 29.25 10.25 13.84
N SER A 379 30.47 10.44 14.36
CA SER A 379 30.86 11.33 15.48
C SER A 379 30.46 12.81 15.34
N THR A 380 29.93 13.23 14.19
CA THR A 380 29.54 14.62 13.94
C THR A 380 28.37 14.62 12.95
N PHE A 381 27.20 15.04 13.43
CA PHE A 381 25.99 15.02 12.61
C PHE A 381 25.99 16.20 11.62
N ARG A 382 25.82 15.90 10.33
CA ARG A 382 25.78 16.92 9.27
C ARG A 382 24.49 17.71 9.37
N ASN A 383 24.54 19.02 9.20
CA ASN A 383 23.34 19.85 9.21
C ASN A 383 22.49 19.51 7.96
N PRO A 384 21.16 19.34 8.09
CA PRO A 384 20.30 19.09 6.92
C PRO A 384 20.44 20.14 5.81
N ALA A 385 20.75 21.41 6.15
CA ALA A 385 20.98 22.47 5.16
C ALA A 385 22.15 22.12 4.20
N ASP A 386 23.27 21.61 4.72
CA ASP A 386 24.44 21.21 3.94
C ASP A 386 24.14 20.08 2.94
N LEU A 387 23.11 19.27 3.25
CA LEU A 387 22.73 18.11 2.45
C LEU A 387 21.69 18.42 1.36
N ALA A 388 21.14 19.65 1.32
CA ALA A 388 20.10 20.02 0.38
C ALA A 388 20.51 19.88 -1.10
N GLY A 389 21.79 20.11 -1.42
CA GLY A 389 22.34 19.88 -2.76
C GLY A 389 22.79 18.44 -3.05
N ALA A 390 22.80 17.56 -2.03
CA ALA A 390 23.35 16.20 -2.10
C ALA A 390 22.30 15.07 -1.98
N LEU A 391 21.14 15.36 -1.40
CA LEU A 391 20.06 14.40 -1.17
C LEU A 391 18.81 14.73 -2.03
N PRO A 392 18.13 13.72 -2.61
CA PRO A 392 16.79 13.91 -3.16
C PRO A 392 15.80 14.38 -2.09
N ALA A 393 14.81 15.19 -2.46
CA ALA A 393 13.90 15.86 -1.51
C ALA A 393 13.26 14.93 -0.46
N ASP A 394 12.78 13.74 -0.85
CA ASP A 394 12.21 12.76 0.09
C ASP A 394 13.23 12.21 1.11
N GLN A 395 14.50 12.08 0.70
CA GLN A 395 15.58 11.63 1.57
C GLN A 395 16.05 12.77 2.48
N LEU A 396 16.07 14.00 1.97
CA LEU A 396 16.34 15.20 2.76
C LEU A 396 15.28 15.39 3.85
N LYS A 397 13.99 15.37 3.50
CA LYS A 397 12.85 15.46 4.45
C LYS A 397 12.95 14.41 5.56
N LEU A 398 13.24 13.16 5.21
CA LEU A 398 13.39 12.08 6.19
C LEU A 398 14.65 12.23 7.05
N TYR A 399 15.78 12.66 6.46
CA TYR A 399 17.00 12.95 7.22
C TYR A 399 16.80 14.09 8.22
N THR A 400 16.17 15.20 7.81
CA THR A 400 15.81 16.32 8.70
C THR A 400 14.96 15.83 9.86
N LEU A 401 13.95 14.99 9.61
CA LEU A 401 13.10 14.45 10.66
C LEU A 401 13.90 13.58 11.66
N ILE A 402 14.80 12.72 11.18
CA ILE A 402 15.68 11.88 12.00
C ILE A 402 16.65 12.74 12.82
N TRP A 403 17.29 13.73 12.21
CA TRP A 403 18.19 14.69 12.86
C TRP A 403 17.47 15.47 13.96
N GLN A 404 16.33 16.11 13.65
CA GLN A 404 15.52 16.86 14.61
C GLN A 404 15.11 16.00 15.82
N ARG A 405 14.68 14.76 15.57
CA ARG A 405 14.28 13.83 16.63
C ARG A 405 15.45 13.38 17.51
N THR A 406 16.62 13.16 16.92
CA THR A 406 17.83 12.77 17.65
C THR A 406 18.31 13.89 18.56
N LEU A 407 18.39 15.13 18.04
CA LEU A 407 18.74 16.31 18.84
C LEU A 407 17.71 16.55 19.95
N ALA A 408 16.41 16.54 19.63
CA ALA A 408 15.32 16.69 20.61
C ALA A 408 15.49 15.76 21.82
N SER A 409 15.92 14.51 21.61
CA SER A 409 16.10 13.53 22.69
C SER A 409 17.08 13.97 23.79
N GLN A 410 18.07 14.82 23.45
CA GLN A 410 19.10 15.35 24.36
C GLN A 410 18.87 16.79 24.81
N MET A 411 17.82 17.45 24.30
CA MET A 411 17.47 18.82 24.68
C MET A 411 16.71 18.88 26.01
N ALA A 412 16.65 20.08 26.59
CA ALA A 412 15.86 20.39 27.77
C ALA A 412 14.36 20.09 27.57
N ASP A 413 13.63 19.85 28.67
CA ASP A 413 12.18 19.70 28.63
C ASP A 413 11.53 21.05 28.28
N ALA A 414 10.34 21.04 27.69
CA ALA A 414 9.55 22.26 27.52
C ALA A 414 8.73 22.53 28.79
N THR A 415 8.65 23.79 29.22
CA THR A 415 7.96 24.21 30.45
C THR A 415 7.09 25.45 30.25
N GLY A 416 6.16 25.64 31.18
CA GLY A 416 5.24 26.77 31.20
C GLY A 416 4.12 26.54 32.22
N PHE A 417 2.93 27.05 31.95
CA PHE A 417 1.74 26.78 32.75
C PHE A 417 0.47 26.65 31.90
N THR A 418 -0.46 25.82 32.38
CA THR A 418 -1.85 25.82 31.92
C THR A 418 -2.69 26.63 32.91
N ALA A 419 -3.34 27.68 32.42
CA ALA A 419 -4.36 28.43 33.13
C ALA A 419 -5.75 27.86 32.82
N THR A 420 -6.61 27.76 33.83
CA THR A 420 -7.97 27.25 33.72
C THR A 420 -8.91 28.17 34.49
N VAL A 421 -9.81 28.85 33.76
CA VAL A 421 -10.89 29.63 34.36
C VAL A 421 -12.16 28.78 34.42
N LYS A 422 -12.94 28.93 35.49
CA LYS A 422 -14.34 28.51 35.58
C LYS A 422 -15.20 29.74 35.85
N LEU A 423 -16.36 29.79 35.22
CA LEU A 423 -17.34 30.87 35.40
C LEU A 423 -18.73 30.28 35.63
N ASP A 424 -19.50 30.89 36.52
CA ASP A 424 -20.87 30.50 36.81
C ASP A 424 -21.81 31.59 36.26
N ALA A 425 -22.88 31.17 35.57
CA ALA A 425 -23.85 32.08 34.96
C ALA A 425 -25.29 31.59 35.20
N SER A 426 -26.22 32.52 35.37
CA SER A 426 -27.64 32.20 35.58
C SER A 426 -28.36 32.00 34.24
N ALA A 427 -28.79 30.76 33.97
CA ALA A 427 -29.62 30.38 32.83
C ALA A 427 -31.13 30.45 33.18
N GLY A 428 -31.53 31.38 34.06
CA GLY A 428 -32.92 31.62 34.42
C GLY A 428 -33.60 30.38 35.01
N SER A 429 -34.68 29.91 34.39
CA SER A 429 -35.42 28.71 34.82
C SER A 429 -34.64 27.40 34.68
N PHE A 430 -33.56 27.38 33.87
CA PHE A 430 -32.67 26.22 33.76
C PHE A 430 -31.65 26.15 34.90
N GLY A 431 -31.54 27.20 35.74
CA GLY A 431 -30.67 27.24 36.91
C GLY A 431 -29.26 27.74 36.63
N THR A 432 -28.23 27.15 37.24
CA THR A 432 -26.84 27.63 37.15
C THR A 432 -26.05 26.84 36.12
N ALA A 433 -25.53 27.53 35.10
CA ALA A 433 -24.63 26.97 34.10
C ALA A 433 -23.17 27.22 34.48
N ASN A 434 -22.34 26.18 34.47
CA ASN A 434 -20.91 26.27 34.78
C ASN A 434 -20.07 26.18 33.49
N PHE A 435 -19.39 27.26 33.15
CA PHE A 435 -18.51 27.40 31.99
C PHE A 435 -17.04 27.18 32.35
N GLN A 436 -16.25 26.69 31.39
CA GLN A 436 -14.81 26.51 31.53
C GLN A 436 -14.08 26.99 30.26
N ALA A 437 -12.93 27.62 30.44
CA ALA A 437 -11.93 27.80 29.39
C ALA A 437 -10.54 27.40 29.92
N SER A 438 -9.59 27.09 29.02
CA SER A 438 -8.22 26.78 29.42
C SER A 438 -7.22 27.16 28.33
N GLY A 439 -6.14 27.82 28.75
CA GLY A 439 -5.04 28.27 27.91
C GLY A 439 -3.72 27.70 28.42
N THR A 440 -2.76 27.42 27.54
CA THR A 440 -1.42 26.95 27.95
C THR A 440 -0.37 27.89 27.39
N VAL A 441 0.38 28.53 28.30
CA VAL A 441 1.50 29.41 27.99
C VAL A 441 2.78 28.59 28.08
N ILE A 442 3.62 28.66 27.05
CA ILE A 442 4.91 27.98 27.00
C ILE A 442 5.99 29.03 27.27
N GLU A 443 6.48 29.07 28.50
CA GLU A 443 7.53 29.98 28.96
C GLU A 443 8.89 29.60 28.34
N PHE A 444 9.12 28.30 28.14
CA PHE A 444 10.36 27.79 27.56
C PHE A 444 10.08 26.60 26.63
N ALA A 445 10.41 26.76 25.34
CA ALA A 445 10.12 25.77 24.31
C ALA A 445 10.98 24.49 24.41
N GLY A 446 12.12 24.53 25.10
CA GLY A 446 13.05 23.39 25.23
C GLY A 446 13.30 22.64 23.91
N PHE A 447 13.20 21.32 23.96
CA PHE A 447 13.33 20.44 22.80
C PHE A 447 12.44 20.78 21.60
N MET A 448 11.37 21.55 21.77
CA MET A 448 10.41 21.82 20.70
C MET A 448 10.95 22.84 19.68
N LYS A 449 11.94 23.67 20.06
CA LYS A 449 12.62 24.66 19.19
C LYS A 449 13.25 24.03 17.93
N VAL A 450 13.76 22.80 18.02
CA VAL A 450 14.41 22.09 16.89
C VAL A 450 13.46 21.80 15.72
N PHE A 451 12.14 21.79 15.96
CA PHE A 451 11.15 21.49 14.92
C PHE A 451 10.76 22.72 14.09
N GLY A 452 11.18 23.93 14.46
CA GLY A 452 10.94 25.16 13.67
C GLY A 452 9.48 25.61 13.56
N GLY A 453 8.59 25.05 14.40
CA GLY A 453 7.13 25.27 14.33
C GLY A 453 6.56 26.17 15.42
N PHE A 454 7.39 26.94 16.13
CA PHE A 454 6.96 27.90 17.14
C PHE A 454 6.79 29.26 16.48
N SER A 455 5.58 29.54 15.99
CA SER A 455 5.17 30.91 15.73
C SER A 455 4.77 31.58 17.05
N GLU A 456 4.90 32.90 17.11
CA GLU A 456 4.44 33.70 18.25
C GLU A 456 2.91 33.56 18.42
N ASP A 457 2.17 33.19 17.36
CA ASP A 457 0.74 32.87 17.43
C ASP A 457 0.39 31.68 18.35
N GLU A 458 1.29 30.70 18.59
CA GLU A 458 1.00 29.66 19.60
C GLU A 458 0.99 30.23 21.03
N GLN A 459 1.58 31.40 21.28
CA GLN A 459 1.49 32.12 22.56
C GLN A 459 0.14 32.86 22.73
N SER A 460 -0.61 33.09 21.64
CA SER A 460 -1.91 33.80 21.67
C SER A 460 -3.03 33.07 22.43
N LYS A 461 -2.78 31.85 22.91
CA LYS A 461 -3.70 31.05 23.73
C LYS A 461 -3.51 31.25 25.23
N ALA A 462 -2.89 32.35 25.64
CA ALA A 462 -2.93 32.81 27.04
C ALA A 462 -4.35 33.28 27.39
N LEU A 463 -4.92 32.77 28.49
CA LEU A 463 -6.11 33.40 29.06
C LEU A 463 -5.72 34.75 29.69
N PRO A 464 -6.57 35.80 29.59
CA PRO A 464 -6.33 37.04 30.32
C PRO A 464 -6.29 36.81 31.84
N PRO A 465 -5.57 37.65 32.60
CA PRO A 465 -5.61 37.59 34.06
C PRO A 465 -7.02 37.94 34.55
N MET A 466 -7.53 37.15 35.50
CA MET A 466 -8.86 37.28 36.10
C MET A 466 -8.79 36.88 37.58
N ALA A 467 -9.57 37.53 38.42
CA ALA A 467 -9.74 37.23 39.84
C ALA A 467 -11.06 36.47 40.12
N ASN A 468 -11.12 35.82 41.28
CA ASN A 468 -12.37 35.20 41.76
C ASN A 468 -13.37 36.30 42.13
N GLY A 469 -14.58 36.24 41.57
CA GLY A 469 -15.60 37.27 41.68
C GLY A 469 -15.62 38.30 40.54
N ASP A 470 -14.70 38.24 39.58
CA ASP A 470 -14.75 39.08 38.37
C ASP A 470 -16.04 38.78 37.57
N VAL A 471 -16.71 39.83 37.10
CA VAL A 471 -17.96 39.72 36.35
C VAL A 471 -17.73 40.08 34.89
N LEU A 472 -17.95 39.10 34.00
CA LEU A 472 -17.84 39.27 32.56
C LEU A 472 -19.22 39.29 31.90
N LYS A 473 -19.35 40.04 30.81
CA LYS A 473 -20.47 39.92 29.85
C LYS A 473 -20.02 39.13 28.63
N ALA A 474 -20.92 38.31 28.11
CA ALA A 474 -20.70 37.64 26.83
C ALA A 474 -20.88 38.63 25.68
N LEU A 475 -19.93 38.60 24.73
CA LEU A 475 -20.07 39.23 23.42
C LEU A 475 -21.08 38.46 22.56
N ARG A 476 -21.11 37.13 22.75
CA ARG A 476 -22.02 36.20 22.10
C ARG A 476 -22.20 34.96 22.97
N VAL A 477 -23.39 34.39 22.96
CA VAL A 477 -23.65 33.03 23.43
C VAL A 477 -24.31 32.25 22.29
N SER A 478 -23.96 30.97 22.12
CA SER A 478 -24.55 30.10 21.11
C SER A 478 -24.59 28.64 21.57
N ALA A 479 -25.70 27.97 21.31
CA ALA A 479 -25.77 26.52 21.32
C ALA A 479 -24.80 25.96 20.26
N ASP A 480 -24.06 24.91 20.60
CA ASP A 480 -23.08 24.25 19.74
C ASP A 480 -23.41 22.76 19.67
N GLY A 481 -23.53 22.25 18.44
CA GLY A 481 -24.20 20.99 18.13
C GLY A 481 -23.24 19.94 17.59
N HIS A 482 -23.14 18.81 18.27
CA HIS A 482 -22.13 17.78 18.03
C HIS A 482 -22.76 16.47 17.60
N GLU A 483 -22.03 15.70 16.79
CA GLU A 483 -22.32 14.28 16.54
C GLU A 483 -21.16 13.42 17.04
N THR A 484 -21.48 12.33 17.74
CA THR A 484 -20.50 11.27 18.05
C THR A 484 -19.93 10.68 16.76
N GLN A 485 -18.61 10.55 16.65
CA GLN A 485 -17.97 10.06 15.43
C GLN A 485 -17.62 8.56 15.49
N PRO A 486 -17.85 7.78 14.41
CA PRO A 486 -17.50 6.36 14.37
C PRO A 486 -15.98 6.15 14.46
N PRO A 487 -15.50 5.04 15.09
CA PRO A 487 -14.08 4.79 15.33
C PRO A 487 -13.18 5.03 14.11
N ALA A 488 -12.12 5.82 14.30
CA ALA A 488 -11.27 6.26 13.19
C ALA A 488 -10.61 5.06 12.48
N ARG A 489 -10.73 5.03 11.14
CA ARG A 489 -10.06 4.04 10.29
C ARG A 489 -8.55 4.08 10.50
N TYR A 490 -7.90 2.93 10.30
CA TYR A 490 -6.45 2.89 10.29
C TYR A 490 -5.89 3.70 9.13
N THR A 491 -4.97 4.61 9.42
CA THR A 491 -3.90 5.00 8.49
C THR A 491 -2.75 4.00 8.59
N GLU A 492 -1.81 4.01 7.63
CA GLU A 492 -0.56 3.23 7.75
C GLU A 492 0.12 3.44 9.11
N ALA A 493 0.31 4.70 9.53
CA ALA A 493 0.95 5.05 10.80
C ALA A 493 0.25 4.40 12.00
N SER A 494 -1.07 4.52 12.10
CA SER A 494 -1.83 3.88 13.19
C SER A 494 -1.85 2.35 13.10
N LEU A 495 -1.78 1.76 11.90
CA LEU A 495 -1.69 0.32 11.74
C LEU A 495 -0.32 -0.21 12.18
N VAL A 496 0.78 0.46 11.80
CA VAL A 496 2.13 0.15 12.30
C VAL A 496 2.17 0.21 13.83
N LYS A 497 1.59 1.27 14.44
CA LYS A 497 1.46 1.39 15.89
C LYS A 497 0.68 0.21 16.52
N THR A 498 -0.41 -0.24 15.90
CA THR A 498 -1.21 -1.36 16.43
C THR A 498 -0.54 -2.72 16.21
N LEU A 499 0.24 -2.90 15.14
CA LEU A 499 1.04 -4.11 14.91
C LEU A 499 2.23 -4.21 15.89
N GLU A 500 2.82 -3.06 16.27
CA GLU A 500 3.84 -2.95 17.32
C GLU A 500 3.23 -3.23 18.70
N ALA A 501 2.16 -2.52 19.07
CA ALA A 501 1.51 -2.63 20.39
C ALA A 501 0.75 -3.96 20.63
N LYS A 502 0.73 -4.86 19.65
CA LYS A 502 0.23 -6.25 19.76
C LYS A 502 1.32 -7.28 19.50
N GLU A 503 2.60 -6.88 19.36
CA GLU A 503 3.75 -7.77 19.09
C GLU A 503 3.63 -8.65 17.82
N ILE A 504 2.73 -8.28 16.90
CA ILE A 504 2.48 -8.98 15.63
C ILE A 504 3.47 -8.55 14.54
N GLY A 505 3.99 -7.32 14.62
CA GLY A 505 4.96 -6.77 13.70
C GLY A 505 6.40 -6.81 14.22
N ARG A 506 7.36 -6.69 13.30
CA ARG A 506 8.80 -6.54 13.58
C ARG A 506 9.38 -5.46 12.65
N PRO A 507 10.53 -4.84 12.99
CA PRO A 507 11.15 -3.79 12.17
C PRO A 507 11.33 -4.12 10.68
N SER A 508 11.59 -5.39 10.35
CA SER A 508 11.71 -5.89 8.98
C SER A 508 10.37 -6.10 8.25
N THR A 509 9.25 -6.23 8.97
CA THR A 509 7.98 -6.69 8.40
C THR A 509 6.93 -5.59 8.21
N TYR A 510 6.84 -4.56 9.08
CA TYR A 510 5.79 -3.52 9.06
C TYR A 510 5.39 -3.03 7.64
N ALA A 511 6.35 -2.47 6.90
CA ALA A 511 6.11 -1.91 5.56
C ALA A 511 5.77 -2.98 4.51
N SER A 512 6.19 -4.24 4.70
CA SER A 512 5.90 -5.36 3.79
C SER A 512 4.52 -5.97 4.03
N ILE A 513 4.04 -5.99 5.27
CA ILE A 513 2.67 -6.41 5.64
C ILE A 513 1.67 -5.49 4.95
N ILE A 514 1.81 -4.18 5.15
CA ILE A 514 0.93 -3.15 4.59
C ILE A 514 1.01 -3.15 3.06
N SER A 515 2.22 -3.23 2.50
CA SER A 515 2.43 -3.45 1.06
C SER A 515 1.63 -4.64 0.52
N THR A 516 1.62 -5.76 1.26
CA THR A 516 1.04 -7.02 0.78
C THR A 516 -0.49 -7.03 0.82
N ILE A 517 -1.11 -6.44 1.86
CA ILE A 517 -2.58 -6.35 1.94
C ILE A 517 -3.16 -5.40 0.87
N ILE A 518 -2.42 -4.34 0.52
CA ILE A 518 -2.78 -3.40 -0.55
C ILE A 518 -2.53 -4.03 -1.94
N ASP A 519 -1.33 -4.54 -2.21
CA ASP A 519 -0.96 -5.10 -3.53
C ASP A 519 -1.83 -6.32 -3.92
N ARG A 520 -2.45 -7.01 -2.94
CA ARG A 520 -3.38 -8.14 -3.16
C ARG A 520 -4.86 -7.73 -3.22
N GLY A 521 -5.20 -6.46 -2.99
CA GLY A 521 -6.57 -5.95 -3.06
C GLY A 521 -7.48 -6.31 -1.88
N TYR A 522 -6.91 -6.73 -0.75
CA TYR A 522 -7.66 -6.85 0.51
C TYR A 522 -7.97 -5.47 1.11
N VAL A 523 -7.09 -4.51 0.87
CA VAL A 523 -7.18 -3.14 1.39
C VAL A 523 -6.94 -2.16 0.24
N TYR A 524 -7.61 -1.01 0.28
CA TYR A 524 -7.33 0.12 -0.60
C TYR A 524 -7.23 1.42 0.20
N GLU A 525 -6.59 2.42 -0.40
CA GLU A 525 -6.31 3.71 0.22
C GLU A 525 -7.32 4.76 -0.25
N ARG A 526 -7.94 5.50 0.67
CA ARG A 526 -8.76 6.68 0.37
C ARG A 526 -8.29 7.84 1.22
N GLY A 527 -7.66 8.83 0.57
CA GLY A 527 -6.84 9.81 1.29
C GLY A 527 -5.71 9.12 2.02
N ARG A 528 -5.68 9.24 3.36
CA ARG A 528 -4.73 8.51 4.24
C ARG A 528 -5.34 7.29 4.96
N ALA A 529 -6.63 7.00 4.74
CA ALA A 529 -7.33 5.90 5.39
C ALA A 529 -7.21 4.60 4.59
N LEU A 530 -6.96 3.49 5.30
CA LEU A 530 -7.02 2.13 4.81
C LEU A 530 -8.45 1.62 4.96
N ILE A 531 -9.07 1.20 3.85
CA ILE A 531 -10.43 0.67 3.79
C ILE A 531 -10.36 -0.79 3.32
N PRO A 532 -11.02 -1.76 3.98
CA PRO A 532 -11.05 -3.13 3.51
C PRO A 532 -12.00 -3.28 2.32
N SER A 533 -11.66 -4.16 1.39
CA SER A 533 -12.58 -4.56 0.33
C SER A 533 -13.54 -5.65 0.82
N TRP A 534 -14.70 -5.82 0.17
CA TRP A 534 -15.62 -6.93 0.45
C TRP A 534 -14.96 -8.32 0.33
N LEU A 535 -13.92 -8.43 -0.52
CA LEU A 535 -13.06 -9.62 -0.59
C LEU A 535 -12.30 -9.88 0.72
N ALA A 536 -11.86 -8.84 1.43
CA ALA A 536 -11.28 -9.01 2.76
C ALA A 536 -12.31 -9.51 3.77
N PHE A 537 -13.56 -9.03 3.75
CA PHE A 537 -14.62 -9.57 4.60
C PHE A 537 -14.83 -11.07 4.37
N ALA A 538 -14.96 -11.53 3.12
CA ALA A 538 -15.14 -12.96 2.81
C ALA A 538 -13.92 -13.82 3.21
N VAL A 539 -12.69 -13.32 3.01
CA VAL A 539 -11.47 -14.02 3.44
C VAL A 539 -11.33 -14.07 4.97
N ILE A 540 -11.67 -12.98 5.67
CA ILE A 540 -11.61 -12.94 7.13
C ILE A 540 -12.73 -13.80 7.73
N LYS A 541 -13.97 -13.76 7.22
CA LYS A 541 -15.06 -14.67 7.61
C LYS A 541 -14.65 -16.14 7.47
N LEU A 542 -14.04 -16.53 6.34
CA LEU A 542 -13.53 -17.90 6.15
C LEU A 542 -12.52 -18.30 7.24
N LEU A 543 -11.54 -17.43 7.51
CA LEU A 543 -10.46 -17.75 8.46
C LEU A 543 -10.94 -17.72 9.92
N GLU A 544 -11.83 -16.80 10.28
CA GLU A 544 -12.46 -16.76 11.62
C GLU A 544 -13.31 -18.01 11.89
N SER A 545 -14.13 -18.44 10.93
CA SER A 545 -15.02 -19.60 11.11
C SER A 545 -14.32 -20.96 11.04
N ASN A 546 -13.15 -21.07 10.40
CA ASN A 546 -12.52 -22.37 10.09
C ASN A 546 -11.08 -22.52 10.62
N PHE A 547 -10.39 -21.41 10.91
CA PHE A 547 -9.00 -21.37 11.36
C PHE A 547 -8.78 -20.29 12.45
N PRO A 548 -9.66 -20.18 13.47
CA PRO A 548 -9.68 -19.03 14.39
C PRO A 548 -8.33 -18.76 15.06
N THR A 549 -7.64 -19.81 15.50
CA THR A 549 -6.29 -19.76 16.09
C THR A 549 -5.28 -19.08 15.15
N TYR A 550 -5.32 -19.39 13.85
CA TYR A 550 -4.38 -18.86 12.86
C TYR A 550 -4.65 -17.41 12.43
N VAL A 551 -5.77 -16.82 12.87
CA VAL A 551 -6.03 -15.37 12.76
C VAL A 551 -6.19 -14.69 14.12
N ASP A 552 -5.81 -15.36 15.21
CA ASP A 552 -5.77 -14.74 16.53
C ASP A 552 -4.55 -13.81 16.71
N TYR A 553 -4.73 -12.79 17.55
CA TYR A 553 -3.75 -11.77 17.84
C TYR A 553 -2.66 -12.24 18.81
N ALA A 554 -3.00 -12.98 19.86
CA ALA A 554 -2.02 -13.52 20.80
C ALA A 554 -1.21 -14.62 20.12
N PHE A 555 -1.88 -15.60 19.50
CA PHE A 555 -1.20 -16.69 18.80
C PHE A 555 -0.23 -16.20 17.72
N THR A 556 -0.57 -15.14 16.99
CA THR A 556 0.33 -14.56 15.98
C THR A 556 1.52 -13.82 16.60
N ALA A 557 1.35 -13.20 17.77
CA ALA A 557 2.44 -12.61 18.54
C ALA A 557 3.36 -13.69 19.13
N ASP A 558 2.81 -14.72 19.76
CA ASP A 558 3.53 -15.89 20.30
C ASP A 558 4.39 -16.56 19.24
N MET A 559 3.94 -16.56 17.99
CA MET A 559 4.70 -17.07 16.85
C MET A 559 5.85 -16.16 16.40
N GLU A 560 5.74 -14.83 16.46
CA GLU A 560 6.90 -13.95 16.23
C GLU A 560 7.85 -14.00 17.45
N ASN A 561 7.32 -14.05 18.68
CA ASN A 561 8.08 -14.18 19.93
C ASN A 561 8.86 -15.52 19.96
N GLY A 562 8.29 -16.63 19.46
CA GLY A 562 8.99 -17.90 19.26
C GLY A 562 10.15 -17.81 18.25
N LEU A 563 9.97 -17.08 17.14
CA LEU A 563 11.06 -16.76 16.20
C LEU A 563 12.15 -15.87 16.82
N ASP A 564 11.83 -15.13 17.89
CA ASP A 564 12.81 -14.37 18.68
C ASP A 564 13.56 -15.27 19.65
N ARG A 565 12.89 -16.19 20.36
CA ARG A 565 13.55 -17.21 21.21
C ARG A 565 14.54 -18.09 20.44
N ILE A 566 14.17 -18.55 19.25
CA ILE A 566 15.06 -19.33 18.37
C ILE A 566 16.32 -18.53 18.02
N ALA A 567 16.18 -17.22 17.78
CA ALA A 567 17.31 -16.36 17.43
C ALA A 567 18.28 -16.09 18.59
N HIS A 568 17.84 -16.26 19.83
CA HIS A 568 18.68 -16.22 21.03
C HIS A 568 19.18 -17.61 21.46
N GLY A 569 18.81 -18.68 20.75
CA GLY A 569 19.20 -20.06 21.05
C GLY A 569 18.40 -20.74 22.17
N GLU A 570 17.27 -20.15 22.58
CA GLU A 570 16.42 -20.64 23.68
C GLU A 570 15.47 -21.77 23.27
N GLU A 571 15.08 -21.82 21.99
CA GLU A 571 14.23 -22.86 21.40
C GLU A 571 14.79 -23.28 20.03
N ALA A 572 14.59 -24.54 19.62
CA ALA A 572 15.11 -25.05 18.35
C ALA A 572 14.04 -25.00 17.24
N GLY A 573 14.39 -24.44 16.08
CA GLY A 573 13.43 -24.16 15.01
C GLY A 573 12.70 -25.39 14.46
N LYS A 574 13.41 -26.51 14.32
CA LYS A 574 12.84 -27.81 13.91
C LYS A 574 11.71 -28.29 14.85
N ASP A 575 11.87 -28.08 16.16
CA ASP A 575 10.97 -28.59 17.21
C ASP A 575 9.78 -27.65 17.36
N TRP A 576 10.02 -26.34 17.22
CA TRP A 576 8.99 -25.31 17.07
C TRP A 576 8.11 -25.56 15.83
N LEU A 577 8.71 -25.88 14.67
CA LEU A 577 7.98 -26.23 13.45
C LEU A 577 7.16 -27.51 13.59
N TYR A 578 7.67 -28.49 14.36
CA TYR A 578 6.94 -29.72 14.65
C TYR A 578 5.63 -29.42 15.40
N LYS A 579 5.72 -28.67 16.51
CA LYS A 579 4.55 -28.20 17.28
C LYS A 579 3.56 -27.46 16.37
N PHE A 580 4.04 -26.49 15.59
CA PHE A 580 3.21 -25.68 14.69
C PHE A 580 2.47 -26.52 13.62
N TYR A 581 3.15 -27.48 12.98
CA TYR A 581 2.59 -28.17 11.82
C TYR A 581 1.81 -29.45 12.17
N PHE A 582 2.29 -30.23 13.13
CA PHE A 582 1.69 -31.50 13.57
C PHE A 582 0.92 -31.43 14.90
N GLY A 583 1.10 -30.36 15.68
CA GLY A 583 0.54 -30.21 17.03
C GLY A 583 1.46 -30.78 18.12
N ASP A 584 1.07 -30.61 19.38
CA ASP A 584 1.70 -31.32 20.51
C ASP A 584 0.85 -32.54 20.91
N ASN A 585 1.52 -33.66 21.15
CA ASN A 585 0.94 -34.90 21.69
C ASN A 585 1.09 -35.00 23.22
N GLY A 586 1.42 -33.90 23.89
CA GLY A 586 1.61 -33.82 25.34
C GLY A 586 2.99 -34.26 25.82
N ALA A 587 4.02 -34.06 24.99
CA ALA A 587 5.37 -34.59 25.24
C ALA A 587 6.46 -33.53 25.45
N VAL A 588 6.20 -32.25 25.11
CA VAL A 588 7.21 -31.18 25.17
C VAL A 588 6.62 -29.92 25.79
N ALA A 589 6.96 -29.65 27.06
CA ALA A 589 6.55 -28.43 27.74
C ALA A 589 7.04 -27.16 27.02
N GLY A 590 6.15 -26.18 26.86
CA GLY A 590 6.43 -24.86 26.30
C GLY A 590 5.13 -24.07 26.05
N ASP A 591 5.20 -22.75 26.00
CA ASP A 591 4.04 -21.86 26.15
C ASP A 591 3.06 -21.81 24.95
N PHE A 592 3.22 -22.69 23.95
CA PHE A 592 2.22 -22.82 22.89
C PHE A 592 0.96 -23.49 23.46
N ALA A 593 -0.11 -22.70 23.59
CA ALA A 593 -1.45 -23.22 23.89
C ALA A 593 -1.78 -24.39 22.95
N MET A 594 -2.18 -25.53 23.52
CA MET A 594 -2.32 -26.78 22.77
C MET A 594 -3.27 -26.61 21.58
N HIS A 595 -2.69 -26.71 20.39
CA HIS A 595 -3.41 -26.65 19.12
C HIS A 595 -3.10 -27.91 18.30
N GLU A 596 -4.03 -28.28 17.43
CA GLU A 596 -4.05 -29.61 16.79
C GLU A 596 -3.03 -29.79 15.65
N GLY A 597 -2.15 -28.82 15.41
CA GLY A 597 -1.30 -28.74 14.21
C GLY A 597 -2.02 -28.19 12.97
N LEU A 598 -1.31 -27.43 12.14
CA LEU A 598 -1.85 -26.87 10.89
C LEU A 598 -2.35 -27.97 9.95
N GLN A 599 -1.61 -29.08 9.83
CA GLN A 599 -2.00 -30.15 8.91
C GLN A 599 -3.35 -30.75 9.29
N LYS A 600 -3.53 -31.11 10.57
CA LYS A 600 -4.75 -31.78 11.05
C LYS A 600 -5.99 -30.91 10.86
N GLN A 601 -5.93 -29.60 11.14
CA GLN A 601 -7.06 -28.70 10.89
C GLN A 601 -7.42 -28.59 9.40
N VAL A 602 -6.44 -28.72 8.50
CA VAL A 602 -6.67 -28.67 7.04
C VAL A 602 -7.15 -30.01 6.47
N ASP A 603 -6.72 -31.14 7.06
CA ASP A 603 -7.17 -32.49 6.71
C ASP A 603 -8.57 -32.81 7.30
N GLN A 604 -8.94 -32.22 8.44
CA GLN A 604 -10.27 -32.32 9.07
C GLN A 604 -11.29 -31.30 8.55
N LEU A 605 -10.95 -30.53 7.52
CA LEU A 605 -11.77 -29.44 7.00
C LEU A 605 -13.03 -29.96 6.29
N GLY A 606 -14.20 -29.78 6.92
CA GLY A 606 -15.50 -30.23 6.42
C GLY A 606 -16.03 -29.46 5.19
N GLU A 607 -17.29 -29.70 4.85
CA GLU A 607 -17.95 -29.04 3.72
C GLU A 607 -18.35 -27.59 4.05
N ILE A 608 -17.39 -26.67 3.92
CA ILE A 608 -17.61 -25.23 4.02
C ILE A 608 -18.52 -24.77 2.87
N ASP A 609 -19.66 -24.12 3.14
CA ASP A 609 -20.43 -23.49 2.06
C ASP A 609 -19.69 -22.25 1.50
N ALA A 610 -19.43 -22.25 0.21
CA ALA A 610 -18.85 -21.11 -0.49
C ALA A 610 -19.87 -19.99 -0.71
N ARG A 611 -21.19 -20.26 -0.78
CA ARG A 611 -22.20 -19.20 -0.87
C ARG A 611 -22.24 -18.42 0.44
N GLU A 612 -22.37 -19.08 1.58
CA GLU A 612 -22.42 -18.45 2.90
C GLU A 612 -21.14 -17.65 3.21
N ILE A 613 -19.95 -18.20 2.96
CA ILE A 613 -18.68 -17.49 3.21
C ILE A 613 -18.54 -16.21 2.36
N ASN A 614 -18.99 -16.22 1.10
CA ASN A 614 -18.95 -15.04 0.24
C ASN A 614 -20.16 -14.11 0.43
N THR A 615 -21.01 -14.35 1.43
CA THR A 615 -22.20 -13.55 1.73
C THR A 615 -22.00 -12.83 3.06
N ILE A 616 -22.04 -11.49 3.02
CA ILE A 616 -21.94 -10.59 4.16
C ILE A 616 -23.33 -9.97 4.35
N ASP A 617 -23.93 -10.13 5.53
CA ASP A 617 -25.16 -9.45 5.90
C ASP A 617 -24.87 -7.97 6.22
N ILE A 618 -25.75 -7.07 5.76
CA ILE A 618 -25.68 -5.62 6.01
C ILE A 618 -26.96 -5.07 6.67
N GLY A 619 -27.84 -5.95 7.17
CA GLY A 619 -29.12 -5.57 7.76
C GLY A 619 -30.28 -5.67 6.76
N GLY A 620 -31.50 -5.41 7.22
CA GLY A 620 -32.67 -5.30 6.35
C GLY A 620 -33.19 -6.57 5.66
N GLY A 621 -32.39 -7.64 5.55
CA GLY A 621 -32.57 -8.72 4.56
C GLY A 621 -31.72 -8.53 3.29
N LEU A 622 -30.82 -7.55 3.30
CA LEU A 622 -29.91 -7.18 2.23
C LEU A 622 -28.55 -7.83 2.47
N HIS A 623 -27.95 -8.39 1.42
CA HIS A 623 -26.67 -9.07 1.52
C HIS A 623 -25.68 -8.59 0.45
N VAL A 624 -24.43 -8.38 0.85
CA VAL A 624 -23.31 -8.19 -0.08
C VAL A 624 -22.70 -9.54 -0.43
N ARG A 625 -22.67 -9.88 -1.71
CA ARG A 625 -22.15 -11.15 -2.22
C ARG A 625 -20.90 -10.94 -3.06
N VAL A 626 -19.80 -11.59 -2.68
CA VAL A 626 -18.51 -11.52 -3.38
C VAL A 626 -18.53 -12.50 -4.56
N GLY A 627 -18.92 -12.00 -5.73
CA GLY A 627 -19.00 -12.78 -6.96
C GLY A 627 -17.71 -12.78 -7.80
N ARG A 628 -17.65 -13.69 -8.77
CA ARG A 628 -16.57 -13.80 -9.78
C ARG A 628 -16.27 -12.49 -10.53
N TYR A 629 -17.25 -11.58 -10.61
CA TYR A 629 -17.15 -10.31 -11.34
C TYR A 629 -16.99 -9.08 -10.41
N GLY A 630 -17.00 -9.27 -9.09
CA GLY A 630 -17.00 -8.21 -8.08
C GLY A 630 -18.09 -8.40 -7.03
N PRO A 631 -18.16 -7.50 -6.04
CA PRO A 631 -19.21 -7.48 -5.04
C PRO A 631 -20.52 -6.92 -5.61
N TYR A 632 -21.65 -7.52 -5.23
CA TYR A 632 -23.00 -7.08 -5.61
C TYR A 632 -23.97 -7.23 -4.43
N LEU A 633 -25.05 -6.45 -4.44
CA LEU A 633 -26.17 -6.56 -3.51
C LEU A 633 -27.16 -7.65 -3.95
N GLU A 634 -27.77 -8.32 -2.99
CA GLU A 634 -28.89 -9.27 -3.15
C GLU A 634 -29.92 -8.97 -2.03
N ASP A 635 -31.12 -8.49 -2.35
CA ASP A 635 -32.24 -8.39 -1.39
C ASP A 635 -33.00 -9.71 -1.37
N THR A 636 -33.08 -10.33 -0.20
CA THR A 636 -33.69 -11.65 0.00
C THR A 636 -35.15 -11.59 0.46
N LYS A 637 -35.69 -10.39 0.72
CA LYS A 637 -37.08 -10.16 1.13
C LYS A 637 -37.91 -9.50 0.03
N ASN A 638 -37.35 -8.46 -0.60
CA ASN A 638 -38.00 -7.76 -1.72
C ASN A 638 -37.60 -8.45 -3.02
N LEU A 639 -38.28 -9.57 -3.29
CA LEU A 639 -38.14 -10.33 -4.52
C LEU A 639 -38.67 -9.54 -5.73
N ASP A 640 -38.25 -9.92 -6.94
CA ASP A 640 -38.86 -9.45 -8.18
C ASP A 640 -40.15 -10.23 -8.54
N GLU A 641 -40.78 -9.88 -9.65
CA GLU A 641 -42.06 -10.46 -10.10
C GLU A 641 -41.98 -11.97 -10.41
N GLU A 642 -40.77 -12.51 -10.63
CA GLU A 642 -40.51 -13.95 -10.80
C GLU A 642 -40.27 -14.67 -9.47
N GLY A 643 -40.19 -13.95 -8.35
CA GLY A 643 -39.81 -14.48 -7.04
C GLY A 643 -38.29 -14.66 -6.87
N ASN A 644 -37.47 -14.05 -7.72
CA ASN A 644 -36.02 -14.05 -7.58
C ASN A 644 -35.54 -12.89 -6.68
N ALA A 645 -34.37 -13.05 -6.06
CA ALA A 645 -33.78 -12.01 -5.22
C ALA A 645 -33.25 -10.85 -6.09
N ARG A 646 -33.77 -9.62 -5.88
CA ARG A 646 -33.34 -8.41 -6.61
C ARG A 646 -31.86 -8.11 -6.35
N ARG A 647 -31.14 -7.65 -7.38
CA ARG A 647 -29.68 -7.43 -7.32
C ARG A 647 -29.25 -6.09 -7.92
N ALA A 648 -28.15 -5.55 -7.39
CA ALA A 648 -27.43 -4.40 -7.97
C ALA A 648 -25.92 -4.53 -7.82
N SER A 649 -25.15 -3.95 -8.74
CA SER A 649 -23.68 -3.92 -8.64
C SER A 649 -23.22 -2.82 -7.67
N ILE A 650 -22.30 -3.12 -6.77
CA ILE A 650 -21.80 -2.12 -5.80
C ILE A 650 -20.71 -1.25 -6.47
N PRO A 651 -20.82 0.09 -6.45
CA PRO A 651 -19.79 0.97 -6.98
C PRO A 651 -18.45 0.79 -6.24
N SER A 652 -17.34 0.66 -6.99
CA SER A 652 -16.01 0.42 -6.40
C SER A 652 -15.41 1.60 -5.62
N THR A 653 -16.16 2.70 -5.47
CA THR A 653 -15.81 3.91 -4.71
C THR A 653 -16.51 3.99 -3.36
N LEU A 654 -17.62 3.24 -3.19
CA LEU A 654 -18.41 3.17 -1.96
C LEU A 654 -17.68 2.30 -0.93
N ALA A 655 -17.46 2.83 0.27
CA ALA A 655 -16.85 2.08 1.36
C ALA A 655 -17.89 1.20 2.10
N PRO A 656 -17.46 0.14 2.81
CA PRO A 656 -18.38 -0.73 3.54
C PRO A 656 -19.26 -0.02 4.59
N ASP A 657 -18.75 1.00 5.29
CA ASP A 657 -19.55 1.81 6.23
C ASP A 657 -20.50 2.83 5.57
N GLU A 658 -20.37 3.09 4.27
CA GLU A 658 -21.24 3.98 3.49
C GLU A 658 -22.42 3.22 2.84
N LEU A 659 -22.34 1.89 2.80
CA LEU A 659 -23.41 1.02 2.31
C LEU A 659 -24.43 0.75 3.43
N THR A 660 -25.17 1.79 3.81
CA THR A 660 -26.30 1.68 4.76
C THR A 660 -27.48 0.94 4.12
N GLU A 661 -28.46 0.51 4.93
CA GLU A 661 -29.69 -0.09 4.39
C GLU A 661 -30.39 0.81 3.36
N GLN A 662 -30.43 2.13 3.59
CA GLN A 662 -31.02 3.07 2.63
C GLN A 662 -30.23 3.09 1.32
N VAL A 663 -28.91 3.30 1.37
CA VAL A 663 -28.06 3.32 0.17
C VAL A 663 -28.11 1.99 -0.57
N ALA A 664 -28.26 0.86 0.13
CA ALA A 664 -28.44 -0.45 -0.47
C ALA A 664 -29.81 -0.60 -1.17
N ARG A 665 -30.90 -0.07 -0.59
CA ARG A 665 -32.22 -0.02 -1.25
C ARG A 665 -32.21 0.91 -2.46
N ASP A 666 -31.68 2.13 -2.31
CA ASP A 666 -31.51 3.09 -3.40
C ASP A 666 -30.69 2.49 -4.56
N LEU A 667 -29.58 1.80 -4.25
CA LEU A 667 -28.76 1.13 -5.26
C LEU A 667 -29.49 -0.02 -5.95
N ILE A 668 -30.32 -0.78 -5.22
CA ILE A 668 -31.16 -1.81 -5.83
C ILE A 668 -32.20 -1.15 -6.72
N GLU A 669 -33.05 -0.28 -6.21
CA GLU A 669 -34.13 0.36 -6.99
C GLU A 669 -33.58 1.01 -8.26
N ASN A 670 -32.61 1.92 -8.16
CA ASN A 670 -32.03 2.63 -9.31
C ASN A 670 -31.15 1.76 -10.25
N ASN A 671 -30.97 0.45 -9.99
CA ASN A 671 -30.26 -0.47 -10.90
C ASN A 671 -31.01 -1.81 -11.15
N SER A 672 -32.23 -1.98 -10.65
CA SER A 672 -32.99 -3.24 -10.74
C SER A 672 -34.22 -3.18 -11.64
N ASP A 673 -34.48 -2.04 -12.29
CA ASP A 673 -35.42 -1.90 -13.43
C ASP A 673 -35.01 -2.73 -14.68
N GLY A 674 -34.03 -3.64 -14.53
CA GLY A 674 -33.63 -4.61 -15.54
C GLY A 674 -33.00 -3.98 -16.79
N PRO A 675 -33.17 -4.63 -17.95
CA PRO A 675 -32.85 -4.04 -19.24
C PRO A 675 -33.93 -3.03 -19.64
N ARG A 676 -33.56 -1.77 -19.89
CA ARG A 676 -34.52 -0.80 -20.46
C ARG A 676 -34.72 -1.14 -21.94
N VAL A 677 -35.82 -1.82 -22.25
CA VAL A 677 -36.22 -2.15 -23.63
C VAL A 677 -36.47 -0.86 -24.40
N LEU A 678 -35.78 -0.69 -25.54
CA LEU A 678 -35.94 0.44 -26.46
C LEU A 678 -36.91 0.13 -27.61
N GLY A 679 -37.16 -1.15 -27.88
CA GLY A 679 -38.04 -1.65 -28.93
C GLY A 679 -37.39 -2.79 -29.72
N THR A 680 -38.02 -3.17 -30.83
CA THR A 680 -37.58 -4.29 -31.68
C THR A 680 -36.68 -3.82 -32.81
N ASP A 681 -35.62 -4.57 -33.13
CA ASP A 681 -34.82 -4.37 -34.35
C ASP A 681 -35.60 -4.81 -35.61
N PRO A 682 -35.88 -3.90 -36.57
CA PRO A 682 -36.59 -4.25 -37.81
C PRO A 682 -35.85 -5.25 -38.72
N GLN A 683 -34.54 -5.49 -38.53
CA GLN A 683 -33.77 -6.43 -39.37
C GLN A 683 -33.77 -7.87 -38.85
N THR A 684 -33.78 -8.07 -37.53
CA THR A 684 -33.70 -9.41 -36.90
C THR A 684 -34.97 -9.82 -36.15
N GLY A 685 -35.85 -8.89 -35.80
CA GLY A 685 -36.97 -9.13 -34.90
C GLY A 685 -36.59 -9.27 -33.42
N GLY A 686 -35.31 -9.07 -33.06
CA GLY A 686 -34.84 -9.15 -31.67
C GLY A 686 -35.18 -7.92 -30.82
N SER A 687 -35.26 -8.11 -29.50
CA SER A 687 -35.37 -7.03 -28.51
C SER A 687 -34.06 -6.24 -28.43
N VAL A 688 -34.15 -4.91 -28.48
CA VAL A 688 -33.01 -4.00 -28.28
C VAL A 688 -33.13 -3.33 -26.92
N GLU A 689 -32.11 -3.48 -26.09
CA GLU A 689 -32.14 -3.12 -24.67
C GLU A 689 -30.90 -2.34 -24.23
N VAL A 690 -31.07 -1.41 -23.30
CA VAL A 690 -29.97 -0.81 -22.54
C VAL A 690 -29.75 -1.60 -21.25
N ARG A 691 -28.50 -2.00 -20.98
CA ARG A 691 -28.11 -2.73 -19.77
C ARG A 691 -26.88 -2.06 -19.12
N ASN A 692 -26.87 -1.98 -17.79
CA ASN A 692 -25.72 -1.51 -17.02
C ASN A 692 -24.74 -2.66 -16.77
N GLY A 693 -23.48 -2.53 -17.24
CA GLY A 693 -22.46 -3.56 -17.12
C GLY A 693 -21.19 -3.10 -16.41
N ARG A 694 -20.31 -4.06 -16.09
CA ARG A 694 -19.00 -3.86 -15.42
C ARG A 694 -18.01 -2.87 -16.07
N PHE A 695 -18.35 -2.33 -17.24
CA PHE A 695 -17.54 -1.38 -18.00
C PHE A 695 -18.30 -0.07 -18.31
N GLY A 696 -19.47 0.14 -17.71
CA GLY A 696 -20.45 1.15 -18.09
C GLY A 696 -21.64 0.53 -18.82
N ALA A 697 -22.58 1.39 -19.25
CA ALA A 697 -23.76 0.97 -19.98
C ALA A 697 -23.44 0.47 -21.40
N TYR A 698 -24.26 -0.45 -21.88
CA TYR A 698 -24.19 -0.99 -23.23
C TYR A 698 -25.58 -1.31 -23.76
N VAL A 699 -25.72 -1.29 -25.08
CA VAL A 699 -26.90 -1.83 -25.75
C VAL A 699 -26.65 -3.28 -26.15
N ALA A 700 -27.70 -4.10 -26.06
CA ALA A 700 -27.71 -5.50 -26.48
C ALA A 700 -28.88 -5.75 -27.44
N LEU A 701 -28.67 -6.66 -28.40
CA LEU A 701 -29.72 -7.28 -29.19
C LEU A 701 -29.94 -8.70 -28.65
N VAL A 702 -31.18 -9.01 -28.25
CA VAL A 702 -31.61 -10.32 -27.76
C VAL A 702 -32.53 -10.93 -28.83
N GLU A 703 -32.10 -12.05 -29.41
CA GLU A 703 -32.92 -12.80 -30.39
C GLU A 703 -33.90 -13.72 -29.64
N ALA A 704 -35.13 -13.86 -30.16
CA ALA A 704 -36.24 -14.60 -29.52
C ALA A 704 -36.07 -16.13 -29.43
N SER A 705 -34.83 -16.63 -29.43
CA SER A 705 -34.46 -18.04 -29.20
C SER A 705 -33.42 -18.22 -28.06
N ASP A 706 -33.17 -17.16 -27.28
CA ASP A 706 -32.29 -17.16 -26.11
C ASP A 706 -33.02 -17.04 -24.75
N GLU A 707 -34.35 -16.91 -24.72
CA GLU A 707 -35.14 -16.75 -23.47
C GLU A 707 -35.14 -18.02 -22.60
N ASP A 708 -35.23 -19.22 -23.18
CA ASP A 708 -35.11 -20.54 -22.49
C ASP A 708 -33.67 -20.85 -21.98
N GLY A 709 -32.86 -19.83 -21.68
CA GLY A 709 -31.42 -19.95 -21.49
C GLY A 709 -30.88 -19.88 -20.06
N SER A 710 -31.67 -19.45 -19.07
CA SER A 710 -31.09 -18.89 -17.82
C SER A 710 -31.68 -19.32 -16.46
N GLN A 711 -32.41 -20.44 -16.38
CA GLN A 711 -32.73 -21.09 -15.10
C GLN A 711 -32.21 -22.54 -15.05
N ALA A 712 -31.18 -22.80 -14.23
CA ALA A 712 -30.87 -24.10 -13.60
C ALA A 712 -29.63 -24.00 -12.70
N ALA A 713 -29.86 -24.11 -11.38
CA ALA A 713 -28.93 -24.65 -10.38
C ALA A 713 -29.54 -26.00 -9.93
N ASP A 714 -28.86 -27.03 -9.45
CA ASP A 714 -27.43 -27.42 -9.32
C ASP A 714 -27.44 -28.96 -9.09
N ASP A 715 -26.33 -29.54 -8.64
CA ASP A 715 -26.21 -30.83 -7.92
C ASP A 715 -26.42 -32.16 -8.69
N SER A 716 -25.35 -32.95 -8.74
CA SER A 716 -25.39 -34.40 -8.42
C SER A 716 -23.97 -34.95 -8.30
N ALA A 717 -23.74 -35.80 -7.30
CA ALA A 717 -22.39 -36.13 -6.83
C ALA A 717 -21.80 -37.46 -7.37
N LYS A 718 -20.46 -37.51 -7.42
CA LYS A 718 -19.58 -38.70 -7.42
C LYS A 718 -19.79 -39.76 -8.54
N THR A 719 -18.78 -39.87 -9.41
CA THR A 719 -17.79 -40.98 -9.36
C THR A 719 -16.63 -40.71 -10.33
N GLY A 720 -15.48 -41.39 -10.15
CA GLY A 720 -14.25 -41.06 -10.87
C GLY A 720 -13.81 -42.11 -11.90
N ALA A 721 -13.55 -41.68 -13.13
CA ALA A 721 -12.75 -42.40 -14.11
C ALA A 721 -12.03 -41.42 -15.06
N LYS A 722 -10.82 -41.77 -15.54
CA LYS A 722 -10.11 -40.99 -16.57
C LYS A 722 -10.53 -41.47 -17.96
N SER A 723 -10.99 -40.59 -18.83
CA SER A 723 -10.83 -40.75 -20.27
C SER A 723 -10.78 -39.38 -20.97
N SER A 724 -10.18 -39.36 -22.16
CA SER A 724 -9.94 -38.13 -22.92
C SER A 724 -10.73 -38.15 -24.24
N ALA A 725 -11.82 -37.38 -24.31
CA ALA A 725 -12.57 -37.14 -25.54
C ALA A 725 -12.93 -35.66 -25.66
N LYS A 726 -12.55 -35.02 -26.78
CA LYS A 726 -12.77 -33.60 -27.06
C LYS A 726 -13.85 -33.43 -28.12
N SER A 727 -15.11 -33.66 -27.75
CA SER A 727 -16.26 -33.46 -28.65
C SER A 727 -16.49 -31.98 -28.97
N LYS A 728 -16.76 -31.67 -30.24
CA LYS A 728 -17.22 -30.33 -30.64
C LYS A 728 -18.67 -30.14 -30.18
N LYS A 729 -18.94 -29.18 -29.28
CA LYS A 729 -20.28 -28.59 -29.17
C LYS A 729 -20.39 -27.47 -30.20
N SER A 730 -21.55 -27.34 -30.86
CA SER A 730 -21.81 -26.30 -31.85
C SER A 730 -21.79 -24.91 -31.22
N ALA A 731 -21.41 -23.90 -32.01
CA ALA A 731 -21.44 -22.51 -31.57
C ALA A 731 -22.84 -21.93 -31.80
N LYS A 732 -23.62 -21.73 -30.73
CA LYS A 732 -24.64 -20.67 -30.73
C LYS A 732 -23.91 -19.35 -31.02
N ALA A 733 -24.57 -18.45 -31.76
CA ALA A 733 -24.07 -17.09 -31.93
C ALA A 733 -23.97 -16.38 -30.57
N LYS A 734 -23.20 -15.30 -30.50
CA LYS A 734 -23.23 -14.40 -29.33
C LYS A 734 -24.16 -13.24 -29.65
N PRO A 735 -25.00 -12.77 -28.70
CA PRO A 735 -25.82 -11.60 -28.92
C PRO A 735 -24.94 -10.40 -29.33
N LYS A 736 -25.40 -9.59 -30.29
CA LYS A 736 -24.74 -8.34 -30.64
C LYS A 736 -24.81 -7.41 -29.43
N MET A 737 -23.68 -6.78 -29.10
CA MET A 737 -23.58 -5.83 -27.99
C MET A 737 -22.64 -4.70 -28.38
N ALA A 738 -22.98 -3.46 -28.00
CA ALA A 738 -22.15 -2.29 -28.21
C ALA A 738 -22.21 -1.37 -26.99
N SER A 739 -21.07 -0.87 -26.52
CA SER A 739 -21.03 0.11 -25.43
C SER A 739 -21.64 1.44 -25.85
N LEU A 740 -22.29 2.13 -24.92
CA LEU A 740 -22.71 3.51 -25.13
C LEU A 740 -21.47 4.41 -25.35
N PHE A 741 -21.66 5.46 -26.14
CA PHE A 741 -20.67 6.52 -26.34
C PHE A 741 -20.58 7.41 -25.08
N LYS A 742 -19.49 8.17 -24.92
CA LYS A 742 -19.29 8.98 -23.70
C LYS A 742 -20.36 10.08 -23.54
N THR A 743 -20.99 10.49 -24.63
CA THR A 743 -22.06 11.49 -24.68
C THR A 743 -23.47 10.94 -24.49
N MET A 744 -23.65 9.61 -24.40
CA MET A 744 -24.96 8.96 -24.34
C MET A 744 -25.34 8.59 -22.90
N ASP A 745 -26.55 8.97 -22.49
CA ASP A 745 -27.13 8.64 -21.19
C ASP A 745 -28.03 7.39 -21.30
N PRO A 746 -27.87 6.36 -20.43
CA PRO A 746 -28.71 5.16 -20.42
C PRO A 746 -30.22 5.42 -20.32
N ALA A 747 -30.63 6.51 -19.67
CA ALA A 747 -32.03 6.89 -19.48
C ALA A 747 -32.65 7.63 -20.69
N THR A 748 -31.83 8.25 -21.55
CA THR A 748 -32.35 9.06 -22.69
C THR A 748 -32.02 8.51 -24.08
N ILE A 749 -31.07 7.57 -24.20
CA ILE A 749 -30.73 6.92 -25.48
C ILE A 749 -31.96 6.31 -26.17
N THR A 750 -32.03 6.42 -27.50
CA THR A 750 -33.14 5.96 -28.34
C THR A 750 -32.85 4.62 -29.03
N LEU A 751 -33.91 3.94 -29.50
CA LEU A 751 -33.79 2.74 -30.35
C LEU A 751 -32.93 3.00 -31.61
N GLN A 752 -33.04 4.17 -32.23
CA GLN A 752 -32.26 4.50 -33.42
C GLN A 752 -30.75 4.58 -33.12
N ASP A 753 -30.38 5.13 -31.98
CA ASP A 753 -28.99 5.23 -31.54
C ASP A 753 -28.44 3.86 -31.12
N ALA A 754 -29.24 3.05 -30.43
CA ALA A 754 -28.90 1.66 -30.13
C ALA A 754 -28.64 0.83 -31.39
N LEU A 755 -29.50 0.95 -32.42
CA LEU A 755 -29.32 0.28 -33.70
C LEU A 755 -28.10 0.80 -34.49
N ARG A 756 -27.74 2.09 -34.36
CA ARG A 756 -26.48 2.63 -34.90
C ARG A 756 -25.25 2.01 -34.23
N LEU A 757 -25.28 1.85 -32.90
CA LEU A 757 -24.21 1.23 -32.12
C LEU A 757 -24.06 -0.28 -32.44
N LEU A 758 -25.18 -1.01 -32.50
CA LEU A 758 -25.21 -2.46 -32.77
C LEU A 758 -24.78 -2.85 -34.20
N ASN A 759 -24.72 -1.88 -35.12
CA ASN A 759 -24.20 -2.05 -36.49
C ASN A 759 -22.74 -1.59 -36.66
N LEU A 760 -22.00 -1.38 -35.57
CA LEU A 760 -20.55 -1.22 -35.61
C LEU A 760 -19.83 -2.58 -35.60
N PRO A 761 -18.73 -2.76 -36.37
CA PRO A 761 -18.05 -1.77 -37.19
C PRO A 761 -18.79 -1.42 -38.50
N ARG A 762 -18.87 -0.13 -38.84
CA ARG A 762 -19.43 0.36 -40.10
C ARG A 762 -18.40 0.22 -41.22
N LEU A 763 -18.74 -0.46 -42.32
CA LEU A 763 -17.94 -0.42 -43.55
C LEU A 763 -17.94 1.02 -44.14
N VAL A 764 -16.75 1.59 -44.32
CA VAL A 764 -16.54 2.88 -44.98
C VAL A 764 -16.28 2.69 -46.48
N GLY A 765 -15.65 1.57 -46.84
CA GLY A 765 -15.50 1.13 -48.23
C GLY A 765 -14.36 0.13 -48.40
N VAL A 766 -14.06 -0.19 -49.66
CA VAL A 766 -12.91 -1.03 -50.06
C VAL A 766 -12.03 -0.22 -51.00
N VAL A 767 -10.71 -0.33 -50.84
CA VAL A 767 -9.70 0.34 -51.67
C VAL A 767 -8.80 -0.72 -52.30
N GLU A 768 -8.47 -0.58 -53.58
CA GLU A 768 -7.45 -1.36 -54.25
C GLU A 768 -6.13 -0.59 -54.26
N GLU A 769 -5.04 -1.23 -53.80
CA GLU A 769 -3.71 -0.63 -53.73
C GLU A 769 -2.70 -1.54 -54.42
N VAL A 770 -1.85 -0.97 -55.26
CA VAL A 770 -0.70 -1.67 -55.86
C VAL A 770 0.47 -1.61 -54.89
N ASP A 771 1.10 -2.74 -54.60
CA ASP A 771 2.26 -2.78 -53.70
C ASP A 771 3.60 -2.53 -54.42
N GLU A 772 4.70 -2.54 -53.66
CA GLU A 772 6.07 -2.35 -54.16
C GLU A 772 6.55 -3.43 -55.15
N GLN A 773 5.75 -4.49 -55.38
CA GLN A 773 6.04 -5.61 -56.27
C GLN A 773 5.09 -5.66 -57.49
N GLY A 774 4.07 -4.79 -57.53
CA GLY A 774 3.09 -4.71 -58.61
C GLY A 774 1.81 -5.51 -58.38
N GLU A 775 1.62 -6.12 -57.20
CA GLU A 775 0.40 -6.86 -56.89
C GLU A 775 -0.72 -5.92 -56.42
N VAL A 776 -1.93 -6.07 -56.99
CA VAL A 776 -3.14 -5.37 -56.54
C VAL A 776 -3.71 -6.05 -55.30
N LYS A 777 -3.78 -5.33 -54.19
CA LYS A 777 -4.28 -5.82 -52.89
C LYS A 777 -5.52 -5.04 -52.48
N ARG A 778 -6.60 -5.76 -52.17
CA ARG A 778 -7.85 -5.19 -51.65
C ARG A 778 -7.73 -4.91 -50.16
N ALA A 779 -8.15 -3.72 -49.76
CA ALA A 779 -8.12 -3.25 -48.39
C ALA A 779 -9.52 -2.78 -47.96
N LYS A 780 -10.16 -3.54 -47.07
CA LYS A 780 -11.42 -3.17 -46.43
C LYS A 780 -11.15 -2.11 -45.36
N ILE A 781 -11.95 -1.03 -45.35
CA ILE A 781 -11.86 0.05 -44.35
C ILE A 781 -13.15 0.11 -43.53
N GLU A 782 -13.00 0.03 -42.21
CA GLU A 782 -14.09 -0.03 -41.24
C GLU A 782 -13.95 1.04 -40.14
N ALA A 783 -15.03 1.71 -39.76
CA ALA A 783 -15.11 2.64 -38.65
C ALA A 783 -15.75 1.98 -37.42
N ASN A 784 -15.16 2.16 -36.24
CA ASN A 784 -15.65 1.59 -34.98
C ASN A 784 -15.32 2.49 -33.77
N ASN A 785 -15.99 2.29 -32.64
CA ASN A 785 -15.56 2.85 -31.36
C ASN A 785 -14.79 1.80 -30.55
N GLY A 786 -13.88 2.25 -29.69
CA GLY A 786 -13.07 1.36 -28.86
C GLY A 786 -12.66 2.03 -27.55
N ARG A 787 -11.91 1.29 -26.72
CA ARG A 787 -11.44 1.77 -25.40
C ARG A 787 -10.71 3.13 -25.43
N TYR A 788 -10.18 3.53 -26.58
CA TYR A 788 -9.42 4.77 -26.77
C TYR A 788 -10.14 5.77 -27.68
N GLY A 789 -11.47 5.64 -27.81
CA GLY A 789 -12.31 6.46 -28.68
C GLY A 789 -12.43 5.91 -30.12
N PRO A 790 -12.98 6.74 -31.02
CA PRO A 790 -13.37 6.36 -32.37
C PRO A 790 -12.15 6.14 -33.29
N TYR A 791 -12.22 5.15 -34.17
CA TYR A 791 -11.10 4.79 -35.05
C TYR A 791 -11.53 4.12 -36.35
N LEU A 792 -10.73 4.34 -37.40
CA LEU A 792 -10.71 3.53 -38.61
C LEU A 792 -9.76 2.34 -38.45
N THR A 793 -10.15 1.22 -39.06
CA THR A 793 -9.35 0.01 -39.26
C THR A 793 -9.23 -0.27 -40.76
N LYS A 794 -8.04 -0.63 -41.23
CA LYS A 794 -7.77 -1.07 -42.59
C LYS A 794 -7.16 -2.46 -42.56
N THR A 795 -7.83 -3.41 -43.21
CA THR A 795 -7.44 -4.83 -43.30
C THR A 795 -7.32 -5.25 -44.75
N TYR A 796 -6.20 -5.87 -45.10
CA TYR A 796 -5.97 -6.42 -46.43
C TYR A 796 -6.55 -7.84 -46.56
N GLU A 797 -7.22 -8.09 -47.68
CA GLU A 797 -7.83 -9.37 -48.05
C GLU A 797 -6.96 -10.09 -49.08
N ARG A 798 -6.90 -11.43 -49.03
CA ARG A 798 -6.27 -12.25 -50.09
C ARG A 798 -7.30 -12.61 -51.16
N ALA A 799 -6.87 -12.61 -52.42
CA ALA A 799 -7.69 -13.11 -53.53
C ALA A 799 -7.99 -14.63 -53.41
N ASP A 800 -7.03 -15.41 -52.89
CA ASP A 800 -7.01 -16.87 -53.07
C ASP A 800 -7.38 -17.68 -51.80
N ALA A 801 -7.94 -17.06 -50.75
CA ALA A 801 -8.25 -17.73 -49.49
C ALA A 801 -9.48 -17.14 -48.79
N GLY A 802 -10.58 -17.90 -48.73
CA GLY A 802 -11.87 -17.44 -48.20
C GLY A 802 -11.87 -17.04 -46.73
N ASP A 803 -12.53 -15.92 -46.44
CA ASP A 803 -13.14 -15.41 -45.19
C ASP A 803 -12.37 -15.45 -43.85
N SER A 804 -11.16 -16.01 -43.75
CA SER A 804 -10.50 -16.22 -42.43
C SER A 804 -8.97 -16.21 -42.41
N ALA A 805 -8.31 -15.71 -43.47
CA ALA A 805 -6.85 -15.65 -43.57
C ALA A 805 -6.32 -14.22 -43.76
N VAL A 806 -6.26 -13.44 -42.67
CA VAL A 806 -5.71 -12.07 -42.67
C VAL A 806 -4.18 -12.10 -42.66
N ASP A 807 -3.56 -11.65 -43.75
CA ASP A 807 -2.12 -11.81 -44.01
C ASP A 807 -1.24 -10.68 -43.41
N ALA A 808 -1.84 -9.52 -43.15
CA ALA A 808 -1.17 -8.34 -42.61
C ALA A 808 -1.80 -7.87 -41.29
N LYS A 809 -0.99 -7.32 -40.38
CA LYS A 809 -1.51 -6.71 -39.15
C LYS A 809 -2.35 -5.47 -39.53
N PRO A 810 -3.60 -5.32 -39.02
CA PRO A 810 -4.45 -4.19 -39.36
C PRO A 810 -3.75 -2.85 -39.08
N ASP A 811 -3.95 -1.90 -40.00
CA ASP A 811 -3.59 -0.52 -39.76
C ASP A 811 -4.77 0.24 -39.17
N ASN A 812 -4.52 1.14 -38.22
CA ASN A 812 -5.54 1.88 -37.50
C ASN A 812 -5.21 3.37 -37.51
N ARG A 813 -6.24 4.22 -37.56
CA ARG A 813 -6.17 5.68 -37.41
C ARG A 813 -7.28 6.14 -36.47
N SER A 814 -7.01 7.04 -35.54
CA SER A 814 -8.06 7.63 -34.69
C SER A 814 -8.87 8.68 -35.46
N LEU A 815 -10.17 8.74 -35.19
CA LEU A 815 -11.07 9.79 -35.66
C LEU A 815 -11.18 10.92 -34.62
N ALA A 816 -11.74 12.06 -35.01
CA ALA A 816 -11.74 13.28 -34.18
C ALA A 816 -12.89 13.36 -33.15
N SER A 817 -14.06 12.80 -33.47
CA SER A 817 -15.26 12.73 -32.64
C SER A 817 -15.98 11.39 -32.81
N GLU A 818 -16.88 11.03 -31.91
CA GLU A 818 -17.63 9.78 -31.99
C GLU A 818 -18.62 9.79 -33.18
N ASP A 819 -19.18 10.95 -33.54
CA ASP A 819 -20.02 11.15 -34.73
C ASP A 819 -19.29 10.84 -36.05
N ALA A 820 -17.98 11.10 -36.08
CA ALA A 820 -17.14 10.84 -37.25
C ALA A 820 -17.09 9.35 -37.63
N ILE A 821 -17.45 8.43 -36.72
CA ILE A 821 -17.64 7.00 -37.08
C ILE A 821 -18.70 6.87 -38.17
N PHE A 822 -19.79 7.64 -38.08
CA PHE A 822 -20.94 7.55 -38.98
C PHE A 822 -20.80 8.44 -40.22
N SER A 823 -20.15 9.60 -40.11
CA SER A 823 -20.02 10.55 -41.24
C SER A 823 -18.78 10.36 -42.13
N VAL A 824 -17.69 9.77 -41.64
CA VAL A 824 -16.43 9.69 -42.42
C VAL A 824 -16.61 8.97 -43.76
N THR A 825 -16.07 9.60 -44.80
CA THR A 825 -16.11 9.13 -46.19
C THR A 825 -14.89 8.28 -46.56
N LEU A 826 -14.97 7.59 -47.70
CA LEU A 826 -13.87 6.75 -48.19
C LEU A 826 -12.62 7.56 -48.58
N ASP A 827 -12.76 8.80 -49.02
CA ASP A 827 -11.63 9.63 -49.46
C ASP A 827 -10.93 10.32 -48.29
N GLU A 828 -11.67 10.82 -47.29
CA GLU A 828 -11.10 11.22 -45.99
C GLU A 828 -10.36 10.04 -45.33
N ALA A 829 -10.91 8.83 -45.41
CA ALA A 829 -10.25 7.63 -44.91
C ALA A 829 -8.94 7.32 -45.66
N LYS A 830 -8.91 7.41 -46.99
CA LYS A 830 -7.67 7.26 -47.79
C LYS A 830 -6.62 8.28 -47.35
N GLU A 831 -6.98 9.56 -47.21
CA GLU A 831 -6.06 10.61 -46.76
C GLU A 831 -5.52 10.30 -45.36
N LEU A 832 -6.39 9.96 -44.41
CA LEU A 832 -6.02 9.63 -43.03
C LEU A 832 -5.08 8.42 -42.96
N PHE A 833 -5.22 7.44 -43.86
CA PHE A 833 -4.28 6.32 -43.96
C PHE A 833 -2.97 6.68 -44.67
N ALA A 834 -2.99 7.55 -45.69
CA ALA A 834 -1.80 8.02 -46.40
C ALA A 834 -0.89 8.89 -45.51
N GLN A 835 -1.44 9.58 -44.51
CA GLN A 835 -0.65 10.32 -43.52
C GLN A 835 0.32 9.38 -42.77
N PRO A 836 1.63 9.72 -42.68
CA PRO A 836 2.62 8.82 -42.08
C PRO A 836 2.31 8.52 -40.61
N LYS A 837 2.20 7.23 -40.28
CA LYS A 837 1.85 6.71 -38.94
C LYS A 837 2.77 7.18 -37.80
N TYR A 838 3.96 7.69 -38.14
CA TYR A 838 4.87 8.41 -37.24
C TYR A 838 5.48 9.65 -37.92
N ALA A 839 4.65 10.44 -38.61
CA ALA A 839 5.00 11.83 -38.88
C ALA A 839 5.42 12.51 -37.56
N LYS A 840 6.44 13.38 -37.62
CA LYS A 840 6.87 14.13 -36.42
C LYS A 840 5.64 14.81 -35.81
N ARG A 841 5.56 14.77 -34.48
CA ARG A 841 4.44 15.29 -33.69
C ARG A 841 4.44 16.82 -33.65
N THR A 842 4.34 17.44 -34.83
CA THR A 842 4.00 18.84 -35.01
C THR A 842 2.72 19.10 -34.22
N ARG A 843 2.69 20.21 -33.48
CA ARG A 843 1.52 20.59 -32.70
C ARG A 843 0.39 20.99 -33.66
N GLY A 844 -0.48 20.04 -34.01
CA GLY A 844 -1.88 20.39 -34.23
C GLY A 844 -2.37 21.16 -33.00
N ALA A 845 -3.18 22.20 -33.21
CA ALA A 845 -3.55 23.16 -32.17
C ALA A 845 -3.96 22.41 -30.89
N ALA A 846 -3.23 22.68 -29.79
CA ALA A 846 -3.44 21.94 -28.56
C ALA A 846 -4.87 22.23 -28.07
N LYS A 847 -5.70 21.18 -27.91
CA LYS A 847 -6.98 21.32 -27.20
C LYS A 847 -6.69 22.08 -25.89
N PRO A 848 -7.49 23.10 -25.54
CA PRO A 848 -7.30 23.83 -24.29
C PRO A 848 -7.31 22.86 -23.12
N PRO A 849 -6.60 23.17 -22.03
CA PRO A 849 -6.62 22.31 -20.85
C PRO A 849 -8.05 22.18 -20.31
N LEU A 850 -8.37 20.99 -19.79
CA LEU A 850 -9.64 20.74 -19.10
C LEU A 850 -9.77 21.63 -17.86
N ARG A 851 -8.64 21.95 -17.23
CA ARG A 851 -8.54 22.88 -16.11
C ARG A 851 -7.08 23.33 -15.94
N GLU A 852 -6.89 24.58 -15.55
CA GLU A 852 -5.59 25.09 -15.10
C GLU A 852 -5.55 25.12 -13.57
N LEU A 853 -4.41 24.77 -12.97
CA LEU A 853 -4.28 24.58 -11.52
C LEU A 853 -3.28 25.56 -10.87
N GLY A 854 -2.78 26.54 -11.62
CA GLY A 854 -1.70 27.43 -11.18
C GLY A 854 -0.31 26.80 -11.34
N GLU A 855 0.69 27.40 -10.69
CA GLU A 855 2.08 26.93 -10.76
C GLU A 855 2.41 25.93 -9.66
N ASP A 856 3.12 24.86 -9.99
CA ASP A 856 3.59 23.86 -9.03
C ASP A 856 4.75 24.41 -8.16
N PRO A 857 4.58 24.46 -6.82
CA PRO A 857 5.61 24.97 -5.89
C PRO A 857 6.95 24.23 -5.94
N GLU A 858 7.01 22.96 -6.38
CA GLU A 858 8.28 22.23 -6.46
C GLU A 858 9.09 22.56 -7.73
N SER A 859 8.42 22.94 -8.84
CA SER A 859 9.08 23.04 -10.15
C SER A 859 8.89 24.36 -10.92
N GLY A 860 8.12 25.30 -10.36
CA GLY A 860 7.93 26.66 -10.90
C GLY A 860 7.32 26.66 -12.30
N LYS A 861 6.32 25.81 -12.54
CA LYS A 861 5.72 25.58 -13.86
C LYS A 861 4.19 25.56 -13.80
N PRO A 862 3.49 26.13 -14.79
CA PRO A 862 2.05 26.07 -14.86
C PRO A 862 1.59 24.62 -15.05
N VAL A 863 0.82 24.11 -14.08
CA VAL A 863 0.24 22.78 -14.11
C VAL A 863 -1.18 22.85 -14.65
N VAL A 864 -1.46 21.98 -15.61
CA VAL A 864 -2.76 21.90 -16.26
C VAL A 864 -3.21 20.46 -16.40
N ILE A 865 -4.51 20.24 -16.32
CA ILE A 865 -5.13 18.94 -16.64
C ILE A 865 -5.48 18.95 -18.13
N LYS A 866 -5.08 17.92 -18.86
CA LYS A 866 -5.37 17.75 -20.29
C LYS A 866 -5.99 16.38 -20.55
N ASP A 867 -6.88 16.33 -21.55
CA ASP A 867 -7.42 15.04 -22.01
C ASP A 867 -6.37 14.26 -22.82
N GLY A 868 -6.42 12.93 -22.75
CA GLY A 868 -5.39 12.08 -23.32
C GLY A 868 -5.77 10.62 -23.48
N PHE A 869 -4.97 9.91 -24.28
CA PHE A 869 -5.20 8.51 -24.70
C PHE A 869 -5.35 7.48 -23.56
N TYR A 870 -5.03 7.83 -22.31
CA TYR A 870 -5.21 6.97 -21.15
C TYR A 870 -6.15 7.58 -20.09
N GLY A 871 -7.04 8.48 -20.52
CA GLY A 871 -7.82 9.36 -19.66
C GLY A 871 -7.10 10.70 -19.40
N ALA A 872 -7.79 11.59 -18.68
CA ALA A 872 -7.25 12.87 -18.26
C ALA A 872 -5.90 12.71 -17.53
N TYR A 873 -4.99 13.67 -17.72
CA TYR A 873 -3.68 13.67 -17.08
C TYR A 873 -3.25 15.08 -16.69
N ILE A 874 -2.57 15.13 -15.56
CA ILE A 874 -1.93 16.31 -14.97
C ILE A 874 -0.57 16.49 -15.66
N THR A 875 -0.19 17.71 -16.01
CA THR A 875 1.10 17.98 -16.66
C THR A 875 1.68 19.36 -16.34
N ASP A 876 2.99 19.41 -16.07
CA ASP A 876 3.82 20.63 -15.97
C ASP A 876 4.49 21.00 -17.32
N GLY A 877 4.08 20.33 -18.40
CA GLY A 877 4.69 20.41 -19.73
C GLY A 877 5.82 19.40 -19.98
N ILE A 878 6.43 18.83 -18.94
CA ILE A 878 7.53 17.85 -19.01
C ILE A 878 7.13 16.53 -18.34
N THR A 879 6.72 16.60 -17.08
CA THR A 879 6.15 15.50 -16.29
C THR A 879 4.67 15.36 -16.61
N ASN A 880 4.21 14.15 -16.92
CA ASN A 880 2.82 13.87 -17.27
C ASN A 880 2.29 12.69 -16.44
N ARG A 881 1.32 12.88 -15.55
CA ARG A 881 0.70 11.80 -14.74
C ARG A 881 -0.79 11.68 -15.01
N THR A 882 -1.23 10.50 -15.43
CA THR A 882 -2.66 10.15 -15.51
C THR A 882 -3.35 10.46 -14.19
N LEU A 883 -4.49 11.15 -14.27
CA LEU A 883 -5.33 11.49 -13.14
C LEU A 883 -5.75 10.19 -12.42
N PRO A 884 -5.57 10.06 -11.09
CA PRO A 884 -6.01 8.89 -10.34
C PRO A 884 -7.53 8.69 -10.47
N LYS A 885 -7.99 7.43 -10.50
CA LYS A 885 -9.40 7.10 -10.76
C LYS A 885 -10.40 7.70 -9.77
N GLN A 886 -9.96 8.04 -8.56
CA GLN A 886 -10.78 8.68 -7.54
C GLN A 886 -11.02 10.19 -7.79
N TYR A 887 -10.49 10.76 -8.87
CA TYR A 887 -10.67 12.17 -9.21
C TYR A 887 -11.15 12.37 -10.66
N THR A 888 -12.12 13.25 -10.83
CA THR A 888 -12.41 13.97 -12.09
C THR A 888 -11.52 15.24 -12.19
N PRO A 889 -11.35 15.83 -13.39
CA PRO A 889 -10.57 17.07 -13.56
C PRO A 889 -11.05 18.23 -12.68
N GLU A 890 -12.34 18.27 -12.37
CA GLU A 890 -13.02 19.31 -11.60
C GLU A 890 -12.84 19.07 -10.08
N SER A 891 -12.89 17.80 -9.66
CA SER A 891 -12.81 17.41 -8.23
C SER A 891 -11.41 17.48 -7.59
N ILE A 892 -10.33 17.45 -8.37
CA ILE A 892 -8.97 17.41 -7.80
C ILE A 892 -8.52 18.77 -7.30
N GLU A 893 -7.90 18.84 -6.13
CA GLU A 893 -7.26 20.07 -5.64
C GLU A 893 -5.90 20.30 -6.33
N PRO A 894 -5.51 21.57 -6.60
CA PRO A 894 -4.18 21.90 -7.12
C PRO A 894 -3.03 21.26 -6.34
N GLN A 895 -3.09 21.29 -5.00
CA GLN A 895 -2.04 20.76 -4.13
C GLN A 895 -1.80 19.26 -4.36
N VAL A 896 -2.89 18.48 -4.40
CA VAL A 896 -2.83 17.05 -4.73
C VAL A 896 -2.28 16.83 -6.14
N ALA A 897 -2.64 17.68 -7.10
CA ALA A 897 -2.11 17.57 -8.45
C ALA A 897 -0.59 17.83 -8.55
N PHE A 898 -0.07 18.78 -7.76
CA PHE A 898 1.37 19.04 -7.64
C PHE A 898 2.11 17.86 -7.02
N GLU A 899 1.63 17.33 -5.88
CA GLU A 899 2.20 16.13 -5.24
C GLU A 899 2.23 14.92 -6.18
N LEU A 900 1.15 14.72 -6.94
CA LEU A 900 1.06 13.65 -7.93
C LEU A 900 2.15 13.80 -9.02
N LEU A 901 2.47 15.01 -9.47
CA LEU A 901 3.60 15.24 -10.39
C LEU A 901 4.96 15.02 -9.72
N ALA A 902 5.18 15.59 -8.53
CA ALA A 902 6.42 15.44 -7.74
C ALA A 902 6.80 13.96 -7.52
N GLN A 903 5.86 13.16 -7.01
CA GLN A 903 5.99 11.71 -6.87
C GLN A 903 6.41 11.01 -8.18
N LYS A 904 5.97 11.51 -9.34
CA LYS A 904 6.31 10.92 -10.65
C LYS A 904 7.69 11.34 -11.15
N ARG A 905 8.18 12.54 -10.79
CA ARG A 905 9.57 12.94 -11.00
C ARG A 905 10.49 12.02 -10.19
N ALA A 906 10.20 11.85 -8.90
CA ALA A 906 10.94 10.99 -7.98
C ALA A 906 10.96 9.49 -8.38
N ALA A 907 9.93 9.01 -9.09
CA ALA A 907 9.86 7.62 -9.57
C ALA A 907 10.85 7.29 -10.71
N GLY A 908 11.21 8.27 -11.54
CA GLY A 908 12.14 8.09 -12.68
C GLY A 908 11.59 7.28 -13.88
N PRO A 909 12.35 7.19 -14.98
CA PRO A 909 11.90 6.56 -16.24
C PRO A 909 11.95 5.03 -16.20
N VAL A 910 10.77 4.38 -16.23
CA VAL A 910 10.62 2.92 -16.16
C VAL A 910 11.06 2.23 -17.46
N LYS A 911 12.23 1.57 -17.44
CA LYS A 911 12.69 0.68 -18.53
C LYS A 911 11.85 -0.60 -18.62
N ARG A 912 10.84 -0.64 -19.49
CA ARG A 912 10.07 -1.86 -19.80
C ARG A 912 11.00 -2.98 -20.32
N LYS A 913 10.93 -4.17 -19.72
CA LYS A 913 11.51 -5.40 -20.29
C LYS A 913 10.87 -5.68 -21.65
N ARG A 914 11.67 -5.79 -22.72
CA ARG A 914 11.22 -6.42 -23.97
C ARG A 914 11.09 -7.92 -23.70
N THR A 915 9.87 -8.46 -23.80
CA THR A 915 9.66 -9.91 -23.92
C THR A 915 10.29 -10.39 -25.22
N ALA A 916 11.21 -11.35 -25.13
CA ALA A 916 11.80 -11.95 -26.32
C ALA A 916 10.75 -12.80 -27.03
N ALA A 917 10.56 -12.58 -28.33
CA ALA A 917 9.65 -13.40 -29.13
C ALA A 917 10.15 -14.85 -29.17
N LYS A 918 9.23 -15.79 -28.92
CA LYS A 918 9.51 -17.22 -28.79
C LYS A 918 9.82 -17.81 -30.17
N LYS A 919 11.09 -17.78 -30.60
CA LYS A 919 11.53 -18.48 -31.82
C LYS A 919 11.22 -19.98 -31.68
N THR A 920 10.38 -20.48 -32.57
CA THR A 920 10.13 -21.91 -32.76
C THR A 920 11.39 -22.58 -33.32
N ALA A 921 11.69 -23.79 -32.83
CA ALA A 921 12.82 -24.57 -33.32
C ALA A 921 12.38 -25.46 -34.48
N THR A 922 12.77 -25.12 -35.70
CA THR A 922 12.67 -26.02 -36.87
C THR A 922 13.78 -27.06 -36.84
N LYS A 923 13.47 -28.29 -37.28
CA LYS A 923 14.40 -29.43 -37.27
C LYS A 923 15.59 -29.22 -38.21
N LYS A 924 16.73 -29.85 -37.88
CA LYS A 924 17.83 -30.11 -38.82
C LYS A 924 17.33 -30.95 -40.01
N THR A 925 17.76 -30.57 -41.21
CA THR A 925 18.08 -31.48 -42.32
C THR A 925 19.56 -31.31 -42.68
N ALA A 926 20.17 -32.26 -43.39
CA ALA A 926 21.62 -32.35 -43.52
C ALA A 926 22.13 -32.19 -44.97
N ALA A 927 23.19 -31.39 -45.09
CA ALA A 927 24.29 -31.45 -46.05
C ALA A 927 24.02 -31.74 -47.55
N LYS A 928 24.46 -30.79 -48.40
CA LYS A 928 25.33 -31.12 -49.54
C LYS A 928 26.38 -30.02 -49.78
N LYS A 929 27.47 -30.37 -50.47
CA LYS A 929 28.67 -29.52 -50.68
C LYS A 929 28.53 -28.62 -51.90
N THR A 930 29.13 -27.44 -51.83
CA THR A 930 29.96 -26.84 -52.91
C THR A 930 31.17 -26.15 -52.28
N ALA A 931 32.24 -25.95 -53.05
CA ALA A 931 33.50 -25.36 -52.56
C ALA A 931 34.18 -24.52 -53.65
N ALA A 932 34.72 -23.35 -53.29
CA ALA A 932 35.56 -22.55 -54.18
C ALA A 932 36.59 -21.67 -53.43
N LYS A 933 37.86 -21.88 -53.77
CA LYS A 933 39.01 -20.95 -53.84
C LYS A 933 39.15 -19.77 -52.84
N LYS A 934 40.28 -19.84 -52.12
CA LYS A 934 41.01 -18.72 -51.50
C LYS A 934 42.03 -18.15 -52.49
N PRO A 935 42.17 -16.81 -52.60
CA PRO A 935 43.49 -16.17 -52.48
C PRO A 935 43.38 -14.83 -51.70
N ALA A 936 44.45 -14.12 -51.29
CA ALA A 936 45.82 -14.46 -50.91
C ALA A 936 46.32 -13.34 -49.95
N ALA A 937 47.40 -13.56 -49.19
CA ALA A 937 47.87 -12.58 -48.19
C ALA A 937 48.99 -11.67 -48.72
N LYS A 938 49.06 -10.42 -48.22
CA LYS A 938 50.26 -9.56 -48.27
C LYS A 938 50.79 -9.32 -46.85
N LYS A 939 52.12 -9.23 -46.73
CA LYS A 939 52.85 -8.90 -45.49
C LYS A 939 53.46 -7.49 -45.58
N SER A 940 53.48 -6.78 -44.46
CA SER A 940 54.47 -5.75 -44.10
C SER A 940 54.51 -5.66 -42.57
N THR A 941 55.44 -6.37 -41.91
CA THR A 941 56.75 -5.86 -41.42
C THR A 941 56.62 -4.82 -40.30
N ALA A 942 56.95 -5.24 -39.07
CA ALA A 942 57.11 -4.37 -37.90
C ALA A 942 58.55 -3.82 -37.79
N LYS A 943 58.74 -2.77 -36.98
CA LYS A 943 60.06 -2.28 -36.52
C LYS A 943 60.08 -2.21 -34.99
N LYS A 944 61.27 -2.27 -34.37
CA LYS A 944 61.45 -2.70 -32.96
C LYS A 944 62.55 -1.88 -32.25
N SER A 945 62.25 -1.36 -31.06
CA SER A 945 63.19 -0.92 -29.99
C SER A 945 62.36 -0.67 -28.71
N THR A 946 62.69 -0.96 -27.43
CA THR A 946 63.94 -1.09 -26.62
C THR A 946 64.64 0.24 -26.33
N SER A 947 64.97 0.65 -25.08
CA SER A 947 64.86 -0.04 -23.77
C SER A 947 65.24 0.86 -22.56
N LYS A 948 64.88 0.41 -21.35
CA LYS A 948 65.54 0.65 -20.02
C LYS A 948 65.41 2.04 -19.35
N GLY A 949 65.58 2.01 -18.02
CA GLY A 949 65.54 3.15 -17.09
C GLY A 949 64.14 3.32 -16.47
N GLU A 950 63.96 3.22 -15.15
CA GLU A 950 64.88 2.82 -14.06
C GLU A 950 64.09 2.04 -12.99
#